data_AF-A0A2N2JNN3-F1
#
_entry.id   AF-A0A2N2JNN3-F1
#
_cell.length_a   1.000
_cell.length_b   1.000
_cell.length_c   1.000
_cell.angle_alpha   90.00
_cell.angle_beta   90.00
_cell.angle_gamma   90.00
#
_symmetry.space_group_name_H-M   'P 1'
#
loop_
_entity.id
_entity.type
_entity.pdbx_description
1 polymer ?
#
loop_
_entity_poly.entity_id
_entity_poly.type
_entity_poly.pdbx_seq_one_letter_code
_entity_poly.pdbx_strand_id
1 'polypeptide(L)'
;MAVVAVLAACGGEDGGIEAVDAGDTAAADTAAVDTRLPPLDVTPADTASAADTVNPDGAVGDTAAGDVGACGGAFECPCNGNSDCVDELCVEGRDGRICTRTCVAECPNGYDCVSSTAIGPDPIFLCLPRHVRLCRPCRVDGDCQDVGDPFPAYCLAGPDPSQGSFCGSSCAGRECPEGYGCESVTLASGGIAKQCVPQGGAQCQCRPSWDGLGFATTCGITNGYGTCDGTRTCGEFGLTPCDGPQASQEICDDLDNDCDGATDNIAATPCAVQNQYGTCPGTLACGALGPECQGAAPAAESCNGADDNCNGQTDEAGCDDGLGCTTDTCAGPFDCRHQLQAGFCAIDAACWVNGAFNPNNACQVCNTGASTTAWSQAGNTCLINGQCYPNGAVNPSNACQVCDVTQGASAWSVAGNTCTIGGACYASGAANPQNACQICAPSQSTTAWTQAVATCNIQGQCYASGVTKPGAPCLVCSPDQNATGWTARPSTASCDDQSACSSDDHCDGAGLCVGDKSCNDGVACTTDTCTASGCDNSGVPNGWCRIGGTCYTNNTSNPGNVCQRCNPGASQTAWSPQPSTVACEDGSACTTGDHCNGSGSCTSGGSCYDGLSCTNDLCNPAVGCSYPTASGKCKINDACYSNGDTQPGNVCYKCNTSVTQSGWSYNNGASCNDGNECTNGDTCASGGCAGTPNTDDYEGNNSVGAAKSLPYNFGDGEGWAADARSTTANLYPSGDEDWFTYRVADNNNFFQPHPTVELSGIPAGMNYNLCVYWQCDDPGDGQSTSCEQGSSTAKVNGMPGCCSAASGSSTEIVELKPDCPNSGTFTADDETGTAFVRVYRVSGTWTCSNYSLKYGNK
;
A
#
# COMPACT_ATOMS: atom_id res chain seq x y z
N MET A 1 -15.04 44.94 2.35
CA MET A 1 -15.28 45.90 1.25
C MET A 1 -16.09 45.23 0.16
N ALA A 2 -17.38 45.58 0.02
CA ALA A 2 -17.91 45.88 -1.31
C ALA A 2 -17.42 47.30 -1.64
N VAL A 3 -17.25 47.77 -2.88
CA VAL A 3 -18.17 47.91 -4.01
C VAL A 3 -17.24 48.14 -5.23
N VAL A 4 -17.48 47.66 -6.45
CA VAL A 4 -18.31 48.31 -7.48
C VAL A 4 -18.52 47.32 -8.63
N ALA A 5 -19.79 47.15 -8.98
CA ALA A 5 -20.26 46.48 -10.19
C ALA A 5 -20.15 47.38 -11.42
N VAL A 6 -19.84 46.78 -12.58
CA VAL A 6 -20.30 47.26 -13.90
C VAL A 6 -20.77 46.05 -14.70
N LEU A 7 -22.06 46.06 -15.06
CA LEU A 7 -22.69 45.18 -16.07
C LEU A 7 -22.28 45.62 -17.48
N ALA A 8 -22.03 44.64 -18.38
CA ALA A 8 -22.65 44.58 -19.71
C ALA A 8 -22.38 43.21 -20.38
N ALA A 9 -23.38 42.76 -21.12
CA ALA A 9 -23.60 41.42 -21.65
C ALA A 9 -22.89 41.08 -22.99
N CYS A 10 -23.07 39.80 -23.37
CA CYS A 10 -23.16 39.20 -24.71
C CYS A 10 -21.97 38.38 -25.24
N GLY A 11 -22.12 37.05 -25.16
CA GLY A 11 -22.14 36.11 -26.31
C GLY A 11 -20.85 35.87 -27.12
N GLY A 12 -20.57 34.60 -27.41
CA GLY A 12 -19.75 34.22 -28.56
C GLY A 12 -18.85 33.01 -28.34
N GLU A 13 -19.04 32.01 -29.19
CA GLU A 13 -18.38 30.71 -29.27
C GLU A 13 -16.92 30.78 -29.81
N ASP A 14 -16.23 29.64 -29.65
CA ASP A 14 -15.13 29.12 -30.48
C ASP A 14 -13.70 29.70 -30.47
N GLY A 15 -12.74 28.76 -30.51
CA GLY A 15 -11.35 28.91 -30.94
C GLY A 15 -10.41 29.39 -29.84
N GLY A 16 -9.32 28.72 -29.48
CA GLY A 16 -8.39 27.95 -30.29
C GLY A 16 -6.99 28.50 -29.97
N ILE A 17 -6.02 27.63 -29.68
CA ILE A 17 -4.61 28.00 -29.74
C ILE A 17 -3.87 26.93 -30.54
N GLU A 18 -3.43 27.36 -31.71
CA GLU A 18 -2.48 26.75 -32.64
C GLU A 18 -1.13 26.51 -31.93
N ALA A 19 -0.56 25.30 -32.01
CA ALA A 19 0.25 24.74 -33.10
C ALA A 19 1.64 25.40 -33.25
N VAL A 20 2.69 24.61 -33.06
CA VAL A 20 3.76 24.54 -34.07
C VAL A 20 4.29 23.11 -34.19
N ASP A 21 4.22 22.70 -35.44
CA ASP A 21 4.58 21.46 -36.10
C ASP A 21 6.10 21.32 -36.33
N ALA A 22 6.55 20.07 -36.43
CA ALA A 22 7.48 19.64 -37.46
C ALA A 22 7.30 18.13 -37.71
N GLY A 23 6.52 17.80 -38.75
CA GLY A 23 6.52 16.54 -39.48
C GLY A 23 7.87 16.26 -40.17
N ASP A 24 8.02 15.32 -41.11
CA ASP A 24 7.11 14.66 -42.03
C ASP A 24 8.01 13.63 -42.79
N THR A 25 7.64 12.40 -43.15
CA THR A 25 6.96 12.02 -44.41
C THR A 25 6.99 10.48 -44.52
N ALA A 26 5.85 9.77 -44.68
CA ALA A 26 5.16 9.34 -45.91
C ALA A 26 5.70 8.00 -46.50
N ALA A 27 4.94 7.06 -47.08
CA ALA A 27 3.61 7.06 -47.68
C ALA A 27 3.00 5.63 -47.76
N ALA A 28 1.70 5.59 -48.08
CA ALA A 28 0.77 4.45 -48.18
C ALA A 28 0.90 3.58 -49.45
N ASP A 29 0.33 2.36 -49.46
CA ASP A 29 -0.92 2.00 -50.17
C ASP A 29 -1.40 0.54 -49.87
N THR A 30 -2.65 0.30 -50.21
CA THR A 30 -3.69 -0.67 -49.80
C THR A 30 -3.63 -2.10 -50.36
N ALA A 31 -4.25 -3.06 -49.64
CA ALA A 31 -5.24 -4.03 -50.18
C ALA A 31 -5.94 -4.83 -49.06
N ALA A 32 -7.28 -4.94 -49.17
CA ALA A 32 -8.19 -5.66 -48.27
C ALA A 32 -8.22 -7.18 -48.51
N VAL A 33 -8.77 -7.96 -47.55
CA VAL A 33 -9.95 -8.84 -47.72
C VAL A 33 -10.31 -9.52 -46.39
N ASP A 34 -11.57 -9.38 -46.02
CA ASP A 34 -12.36 -10.09 -45.00
C ASP A 34 -12.70 -11.52 -45.46
N THR A 35 -12.55 -12.54 -44.60
CA THR A 35 -13.58 -13.59 -44.42
C THR A 35 -13.38 -14.43 -43.15
N ARG A 36 -14.53 -14.70 -42.53
CA ARG A 36 -14.92 -15.48 -41.34
C ARG A 36 -14.67 -17.02 -41.32
N LEU A 37 -14.43 -17.55 -40.10
CA LEU A 37 -14.91 -18.82 -39.45
C LEU A 37 -14.47 -20.21 -40.01
N PRO A 38 -14.61 -21.38 -39.31
CA PRO A 38 -14.92 -21.76 -37.91
C PRO A 38 -13.97 -22.88 -37.30
N PRO A 39 -14.23 -23.46 -36.09
CA PRO A 39 -13.37 -24.47 -35.41
C PRO A 39 -13.89 -25.92 -35.51
N LEU A 40 -13.01 -26.94 -35.38
CA LEU A 40 -13.39 -28.35 -35.19
C LEU A 40 -12.34 -29.18 -34.41
N ASP A 41 -12.74 -29.62 -33.22
CA ASP A 41 -12.88 -31.01 -32.72
C ASP A 41 -11.93 -32.12 -33.21
N VAL A 42 -11.30 -32.84 -32.27
CA VAL A 42 -10.77 -34.21 -32.49
C VAL A 42 -10.74 -35.03 -31.18
N THR A 43 -11.45 -36.15 -31.21
CA THR A 43 -11.39 -37.29 -30.28
C THR A 43 -10.43 -38.38 -30.79
N PRO A 44 -9.99 -39.34 -29.94
CA PRO A 44 -8.98 -40.33 -30.27
C PRO A 44 -9.58 -41.70 -30.66
N ALA A 45 -8.82 -42.50 -31.42
CA ALA A 45 -9.08 -43.93 -31.59
C ALA A 45 -7.78 -44.73 -31.80
N ASP A 46 -7.69 -45.82 -31.04
CA ASP A 46 -6.75 -46.94 -31.11
C ASP A 46 -6.72 -47.68 -32.45
N THR A 47 -5.57 -48.33 -32.73
CA THR A 47 -5.36 -49.70 -33.28
C THR A 47 -3.94 -49.79 -33.85
N ALA A 48 -3.15 -50.87 -33.80
CA ALA A 48 -3.27 -52.21 -33.23
C ALA A 48 -1.89 -52.92 -33.26
N SER A 49 -1.77 -53.92 -32.38
CA SER A 49 -1.16 -55.25 -32.57
C SER A 49 0.37 -55.46 -32.63
N ALA A 50 0.75 -56.36 -31.71
CA ALA A 50 1.97 -57.13 -31.51
C ALA A 50 2.61 -57.78 -32.75
N ALA A 51 3.94 -57.93 -32.67
CA ALA A 51 4.67 -59.01 -33.31
C ALA A 51 5.64 -59.65 -32.30
N ASP A 52 5.54 -60.98 -32.25
CA ASP A 52 6.29 -61.97 -31.48
C ASP A 52 7.65 -62.26 -32.14
N THR A 53 8.72 -62.29 -31.35
CA THR A 53 9.90 -63.12 -31.65
C THR A 53 10.56 -63.61 -30.37
N VAL A 54 10.55 -64.92 -30.20
CA VAL A 54 11.36 -65.72 -29.28
C VAL A 54 12.79 -65.86 -29.81
N ASN A 55 13.82 -65.69 -28.96
CA ASN A 55 15.04 -66.50 -29.03
C ASN A 55 15.69 -66.61 -27.62
N PRO A 56 16.24 -67.78 -27.23
CA PRO A 56 16.67 -68.09 -25.86
C PRO A 56 18.21 -68.03 -25.67
N ASP A 57 18.63 -68.42 -24.47
CA ASP A 57 20.00 -68.68 -23.96
C ASP A 57 20.71 -67.56 -23.18
N GLY A 58 20.62 -67.66 -21.85
CA GLY A 58 21.75 -68.17 -21.06
C GLY A 58 22.84 -67.21 -20.55
N ALA A 59 22.79 -67.01 -19.22
CA ALA A 59 23.92 -66.92 -18.28
C ALA A 59 24.43 -65.54 -17.78
N VAL A 60 24.04 -65.26 -16.52
CA VAL A 60 24.80 -64.81 -15.33
C VAL A 60 25.85 -63.69 -15.47
N GLY A 61 25.65 -62.62 -14.70
CA GLY A 61 26.69 -61.70 -14.23
C GLY A 61 26.12 -60.62 -13.31
N ASP A 62 26.27 -60.82 -12.00
CA ASP A 62 25.92 -59.90 -10.90
C ASP A 62 26.33 -58.44 -11.14
N THR A 63 25.49 -57.49 -10.70
CA THR A 63 25.89 -56.53 -9.65
C THR A 63 24.72 -55.68 -9.13
N ALA A 64 24.69 -55.57 -7.79
CA ALA A 64 24.00 -54.59 -6.95
C ALA A 64 22.47 -54.69 -6.83
N ALA A 65 22.05 -55.53 -5.87
CA ALA A 65 20.80 -55.37 -5.16
C ALA A 65 20.75 -53.99 -4.47
N GLY A 66 19.87 -53.12 -4.95
CA GLY A 66 19.34 -51.99 -4.20
C GLY A 66 18.13 -52.46 -3.40
N ASP A 67 18.25 -52.31 -2.08
CA ASP A 67 17.36 -52.74 -1.01
C ASP A 67 15.85 -52.51 -1.29
N VAL A 68 15.12 -53.57 -1.65
CA VAL A 68 13.67 -53.63 -1.48
C VAL A 68 13.44 -54.02 -0.02
N GLY A 69 13.15 -53.03 0.82
CA GLY A 69 12.97 -53.21 2.25
C GLY A 69 12.04 -54.39 2.58
N ALA A 70 12.39 -55.08 3.67
CA ALA A 70 11.96 -56.41 4.11
C ALA A 70 10.46 -56.79 4.17
N CYS A 71 9.52 -55.99 3.65
CA CYS A 71 8.08 -56.22 3.78
C CYS A 71 7.29 -56.32 2.44
N GLY A 72 7.94 -56.13 1.29
CA GLY A 72 7.38 -56.50 -0.03
C GLY A 72 6.12 -55.72 -0.46
N GLY A 73 5.97 -54.46 -0.03
CA GLY A 73 4.85 -53.60 -0.44
C GLY A 73 3.49 -53.95 0.18
N ALA A 74 3.48 -54.80 1.20
CA ALA A 74 2.28 -55.13 1.97
C ALA A 74 1.74 -53.92 2.77
N PHE A 75 0.53 -54.05 3.32
CA PHE A 75 -0.08 -53.05 4.20
C PHE A 75 0.90 -52.60 5.32
N GLU A 76 0.99 -51.28 5.55
CA GLU A 76 1.93 -50.57 6.44
C GLU A 76 3.40 -50.52 6.01
N CYS A 77 3.76 -51.10 4.85
CA CYS A 77 5.11 -50.95 4.31
C CYS A 77 5.44 -49.49 3.99
N PRO A 78 6.65 -48.99 4.30
CA PRO A 78 7.09 -47.69 3.81
C PRO A 78 7.05 -47.64 2.28
N CYS A 79 6.63 -46.51 1.72
CA CYS A 79 6.53 -46.30 0.27
C CYS A 79 6.96 -44.88 -0.12
N ASN A 80 7.53 -44.74 -1.32
CA ASN A 80 7.83 -43.45 -1.94
C ASN A 80 6.81 -43.08 -3.02
N GLY A 81 6.08 -44.07 -3.54
CA GLY A 81 4.97 -43.88 -4.46
C GLY A 81 4.04 -45.09 -4.49
N ASN A 82 2.93 -44.94 -5.21
CA ASN A 82 1.90 -45.98 -5.32
C ASN A 82 2.45 -47.32 -5.85
N SER A 83 3.40 -47.28 -6.79
CA SER A 83 4.02 -48.47 -7.39
C SER A 83 4.78 -49.35 -6.41
N ASP A 84 5.12 -48.83 -5.22
CA ASP A 84 5.85 -49.58 -4.19
C ASP A 84 4.90 -50.47 -3.37
N CYS A 85 3.59 -50.32 -3.55
CA CYS A 85 2.54 -50.99 -2.80
C CYS A 85 1.84 -52.05 -3.65
N VAL A 86 1.57 -53.21 -3.05
CA VAL A 86 0.85 -54.32 -3.71
C VAL A 86 -0.55 -53.88 -4.18
N ASP A 87 -1.19 -53.02 -3.41
CA ASP A 87 -2.51 -52.47 -3.72
C ASP A 87 -2.44 -51.14 -4.50
N GLU A 88 -1.26 -50.71 -4.95
CA GLU A 88 -1.00 -49.45 -5.66
C GLU A 88 -1.45 -48.18 -4.90
N LEU A 89 -1.42 -48.23 -3.56
CA LEU A 89 -1.94 -47.18 -2.70
C LEU A 89 -0.91 -46.77 -1.63
N CYS A 90 -0.26 -45.63 -1.83
CA CYS A 90 0.70 -45.04 -0.89
C CYS A 90 0.11 -43.78 -0.24
N VAL A 91 -0.07 -43.77 1.08
CA VAL A 91 -0.73 -42.68 1.83
C VAL A 91 0.16 -42.11 2.93
N GLU A 92 -0.16 -40.89 3.40
CA GLU A 92 0.54 -40.26 4.53
C GLU A 92 0.34 -41.09 5.80
N GLY A 93 1.43 -41.51 6.44
CA GLY A 93 1.44 -42.20 7.72
C GLY A 93 2.16 -41.38 8.78
N ARG A 94 2.13 -41.86 10.03
CA ARG A 94 2.65 -41.17 11.21
C ARG A 94 4.15 -40.83 11.09
N ASP A 95 4.93 -41.76 10.56
CA ASP A 95 6.40 -41.75 10.51
C ASP A 95 6.93 -41.76 9.06
N GLY A 96 6.10 -41.33 8.10
CA GLY A 96 6.39 -41.38 6.66
C GLY A 96 5.24 -41.98 5.88
N ARG A 97 5.37 -42.01 4.55
CA ARG A 97 4.34 -42.60 3.68
C ARG A 97 4.34 -44.13 3.79
N ILE A 98 3.15 -44.71 3.85
CA ILE A 98 2.95 -46.17 4.00
C ILE A 98 1.93 -46.71 3.00
N CYS A 99 2.10 -47.98 2.65
CA CYS A 99 1.16 -48.71 1.81
C CYS A 99 -0.13 -48.98 2.57
N THR A 100 -1.25 -48.70 1.93
CA THR A 100 -2.59 -49.01 2.45
C THR A 100 -3.36 -49.92 1.50
N ARG A 101 -4.60 -50.27 1.88
CA ARG A 101 -5.51 -51.13 1.13
C ARG A 101 -6.92 -50.53 1.10
N THR A 102 -7.73 -51.00 0.18
CA THR A 102 -9.17 -50.70 0.17
C THR A 102 -9.92 -51.40 1.30
N CYS A 103 -11.06 -50.85 1.70
CA CYS A 103 -11.93 -51.42 2.72
C CYS A 103 -13.41 -51.33 2.29
N VAL A 104 -14.28 -52.06 2.98
CA VAL A 104 -15.75 -51.97 2.77
C VAL A 104 -16.46 -51.41 4.00
N ALA A 105 -15.94 -51.73 5.20
CA ALA A 105 -16.47 -51.22 6.47
C ALA A 105 -15.42 -51.22 7.59
N GLU A 106 -14.49 -52.19 7.58
CA GLU A 106 -13.51 -52.37 8.65
C GLU A 106 -12.07 -52.26 8.14
N CYS A 107 -11.24 -51.62 8.94
CA CYS A 107 -9.79 -51.53 8.77
C CYS A 107 -9.09 -52.08 10.02
N PRO A 108 -7.80 -52.46 9.92
CA PRO A 108 -7.00 -52.83 11.09
C PRO A 108 -7.01 -51.75 12.17
N ASN A 109 -6.72 -52.13 13.42
CA ASN A 109 -6.69 -51.18 14.52
C ASN A 109 -5.71 -50.03 14.23
N GLY A 110 -6.12 -48.80 14.50
CA GLY A 110 -5.37 -47.59 14.16
C GLY A 110 -5.72 -46.96 12.82
N TYR A 111 -6.63 -47.55 12.03
CA TYR A 111 -7.08 -47.04 10.74
C TYR A 111 -8.59 -46.87 10.69
N ASP A 112 -9.05 -45.92 9.88
CA ASP A 112 -10.46 -45.76 9.55
C ASP A 112 -10.74 -46.02 8.07
N CYS A 113 -11.88 -46.63 7.81
CA CYS A 113 -12.36 -46.88 6.46
C CYS A 113 -13.04 -45.62 5.91
N VAL A 114 -12.34 -44.90 5.04
CA VAL A 114 -12.71 -43.56 4.59
C VAL A 114 -12.94 -43.55 3.08
N SER A 115 -14.00 -42.90 2.63
CA SER A 115 -14.29 -42.69 1.21
C SER A 115 -13.34 -41.66 0.62
N SER A 116 -12.69 -42.00 -0.51
CA SER A 116 -11.80 -41.13 -1.26
C SER A 116 -12.17 -41.12 -2.74
N THR A 117 -12.15 -39.94 -3.35
CA THR A 117 -12.32 -39.73 -4.80
C THR A 117 -10.97 -39.44 -5.49
N ALA A 118 -9.85 -39.61 -4.79
CA ALA A 118 -8.53 -39.19 -5.29
C ALA A 118 -7.99 -40.02 -6.47
N ILE A 119 -8.62 -41.16 -6.80
CA ILE A 119 -8.10 -42.16 -7.76
C ILE A 119 -9.10 -42.41 -8.92
N GLY A 120 -10.18 -41.61 -9.02
CA GLY A 120 -11.15 -41.72 -10.11
C GLY A 120 -12.50 -41.04 -9.81
N PRO A 121 -13.44 -41.04 -10.77
CA PRO A 121 -14.77 -40.44 -10.59
C PRO A 121 -15.66 -41.22 -9.60
N ASP A 122 -15.38 -42.51 -9.39
CA ASP A 122 -16.09 -43.35 -8.44
C ASP A 122 -15.38 -43.36 -7.07
N PRO A 123 -16.10 -43.09 -5.96
CA PRO A 123 -15.51 -43.11 -4.63
C PRO A 123 -15.10 -44.54 -4.24
N ILE A 124 -13.84 -44.70 -3.85
CA ILE A 124 -13.31 -45.94 -3.27
C ILE A 124 -13.05 -45.73 -1.78
N PHE A 125 -13.24 -46.77 -0.98
CA PHE A 125 -12.99 -46.71 0.47
C PHE A 125 -11.59 -47.24 0.78
N LEU A 126 -10.81 -46.46 1.53
CA LEU A 126 -9.40 -46.70 1.85
C LEU A 126 -9.20 -46.77 3.36
N CYS A 127 -8.25 -47.59 3.82
CA CYS A 127 -7.83 -47.56 5.22
C CYS A 127 -6.84 -46.43 5.46
N LEU A 128 -7.28 -45.31 6.05
CA LEU A 128 -6.37 -44.21 6.40
C LEU A 128 -5.94 -44.30 7.86
N PRO A 129 -4.64 -44.14 8.17
CA PRO A 129 -4.17 -44.15 9.55
C PRO A 129 -4.78 -42.98 10.33
N ARG A 130 -5.08 -43.19 11.62
CA ARG A 130 -5.60 -42.17 12.52
C ARG A 130 -4.48 -41.26 13.03
N HIS A 131 -4.82 -40.02 13.36
CA HIS A 131 -3.96 -39.08 14.11
C HIS A 131 -2.60 -38.83 13.45
N VAL A 132 -2.53 -38.81 12.12
CA VAL A 132 -1.28 -38.70 11.35
C VAL A 132 -0.57 -37.39 11.68
N ARG A 133 -1.32 -36.29 11.64
CA ARG A 133 -0.84 -34.92 11.88
C ARG A 133 -0.82 -34.50 13.35
N LEU A 134 -1.19 -35.38 14.29
CA LEU A 134 -1.19 -35.05 15.72
C LEU A 134 0.17 -34.51 16.18
N CYS A 135 0.18 -33.35 16.83
CA CYS A 135 1.35 -32.57 17.23
C CYS A 135 2.19 -31.95 16.11
N ARG A 136 1.73 -31.95 14.85
CA ARG A 136 2.41 -31.21 13.78
C ARG A 136 2.31 -29.71 14.04
N PRO A 137 3.39 -28.92 13.89
CA PRO A 137 3.29 -27.46 13.94
C PRO A 137 2.28 -26.96 12.90
N CYS A 138 1.47 -25.99 13.30
CA CYS A 138 0.44 -25.41 12.46
C CYS A 138 0.31 -23.91 12.70
N ARG A 139 -0.27 -23.22 11.72
CA ARG A 139 -0.69 -21.82 11.81
C ARG A 139 -2.20 -21.67 11.70
N VAL A 140 -2.85 -22.58 10.98
CA VAL A 140 -4.30 -22.58 10.78
C VAL A 140 -4.88 -23.99 10.91
N ASP A 141 -6.18 -24.09 11.19
CA ASP A 141 -6.88 -25.37 11.34
C ASP A 141 -6.72 -26.30 10.12
N GLY A 142 -6.66 -25.71 8.91
CA GLY A 142 -6.44 -26.45 7.67
C GLY A 142 -5.13 -27.23 7.62
N ASP A 143 -4.10 -26.79 8.35
CA ASP A 143 -2.82 -27.52 8.44
C ASP A 143 -2.98 -28.85 9.17
N CYS A 144 -4.02 -28.99 9.99
CA CYS A 144 -4.24 -30.15 10.84
C CYS A 144 -5.19 -31.16 10.25
N GLN A 145 -6.05 -30.73 9.32
CA GLN A 145 -7.01 -31.61 8.68
C GLN A 145 -6.32 -32.61 7.77
N ASP A 146 -6.46 -33.90 8.09
CA ASP A 146 -5.98 -35.00 7.24
C ASP A 146 -6.85 -35.11 5.96
N VAL A 147 -6.20 -35.36 4.82
CA VAL A 147 -6.89 -35.45 3.52
C VAL A 147 -7.82 -36.66 3.52
N GLY A 148 -9.12 -36.39 3.40
CA GLY A 148 -10.16 -37.41 3.39
C GLY A 148 -10.69 -37.78 4.79
N ASP A 149 -10.00 -37.44 5.88
CA ASP A 149 -10.50 -37.74 7.23
C ASP A 149 -11.80 -36.95 7.50
N PRO A 150 -12.95 -37.62 7.76
CA PRO A 150 -14.20 -36.92 7.99
C PRO A 150 -14.29 -36.25 9.37
N PHE A 151 -13.30 -36.46 10.25
CA PHE A 151 -13.29 -35.89 11.59
C PHE A 151 -12.43 -34.62 11.64
N PRO A 152 -12.90 -33.55 12.28
CA PRO A 152 -12.20 -32.27 12.28
C PRO A 152 -11.00 -32.27 13.22
N ALA A 153 -9.85 -31.85 12.70
CA ALA A 153 -8.64 -31.57 13.45
C ALA A 153 -8.40 -30.06 13.46
N TYR A 154 -7.93 -29.53 14.59
CA TYR A 154 -7.77 -28.09 14.81
C TYR A 154 -6.34 -27.74 15.18
N CYS A 155 -5.92 -26.53 14.83
CA CYS A 155 -4.66 -25.97 15.25
C CYS A 155 -4.82 -25.37 16.64
N LEU A 156 -4.18 -25.98 17.64
CA LEU A 156 -4.39 -25.66 19.05
C LEU A 156 -3.17 -24.93 19.59
N ALA A 157 -3.38 -23.73 20.16
CA ALA A 157 -2.32 -23.00 20.83
C ALA A 157 -1.82 -23.78 22.07
N GLY A 158 -0.50 -23.84 22.21
CA GLY A 158 0.12 -24.37 23.42
C GLY A 158 -0.24 -23.55 24.66
N PRO A 159 -0.11 -24.13 25.87
CA PRO A 159 -0.42 -23.44 27.12
C PRO A 159 0.49 -22.23 27.42
N ASP A 160 1.64 -22.15 26.77
CA ASP A 160 2.58 -21.03 26.82
C ASP A 160 2.82 -20.53 25.39
N PRO A 161 2.72 -19.20 25.13
CA PRO A 161 2.93 -18.63 23.79
C PRO A 161 4.24 -19.07 23.13
N SER A 162 5.32 -19.24 23.90
CA SER A 162 6.63 -19.66 23.38
C SER A 162 6.63 -21.06 22.78
N GLN A 163 5.64 -21.88 23.11
CA GLN A 163 5.49 -23.23 22.57
C GLN A 163 4.97 -23.21 21.15
N GLY A 164 4.15 -22.22 20.81
CA GLY A 164 3.43 -22.12 19.56
C GLY A 164 2.20 -23.03 19.49
N SER A 165 1.65 -23.21 18.29
CA SER A 165 0.43 -23.96 18.02
C SER A 165 0.68 -25.28 17.30
N PHE A 166 -0.05 -26.31 17.70
CA PHE A 166 0.12 -27.67 17.19
C PHE A 166 -1.21 -28.33 16.89
N CYS A 167 -1.19 -29.24 15.92
CA CYS A 167 -2.38 -29.95 15.51
C CYS A 167 -2.88 -30.89 16.60
N GLY A 168 -4.12 -30.66 17.02
CA GLY A 168 -4.94 -31.67 17.65
C GLY A 168 -5.41 -32.69 16.62
N SER A 169 -5.99 -33.79 17.09
CA SER A 169 -6.70 -34.73 16.23
C SER A 169 -7.99 -35.17 16.91
N SER A 170 -9.08 -35.32 16.16
CA SER A 170 -10.37 -35.61 16.77
C SER A 170 -10.36 -36.91 17.56
N CYS A 171 -10.82 -36.83 18.81
CA CYS A 171 -11.07 -38.00 19.66
C CYS A 171 -12.58 -38.18 19.96
N ALA A 172 -13.44 -37.49 19.20
CA ALA A 172 -14.88 -37.68 19.26
C ALA A 172 -15.26 -39.04 18.64
N GLY A 173 -15.19 -40.10 19.45
CA GLY A 173 -15.46 -41.47 19.02
C GLY A 173 -14.21 -42.26 18.58
N ARG A 174 -13.01 -41.73 18.81
CA ARG A 174 -11.72 -42.37 18.54
C ARG A 174 -10.85 -42.37 19.80
N GLU A 175 -10.09 -43.45 20.01
CA GLU A 175 -9.08 -43.49 21.07
C GLU A 175 -7.85 -42.68 20.67
N CYS A 176 -7.26 -41.97 21.64
CA CYS A 176 -6.00 -41.26 21.43
C CYS A 176 -4.81 -42.22 21.50
N PRO A 177 -3.72 -41.96 20.77
CA PRO A 177 -2.49 -42.74 20.88
C PRO A 177 -1.87 -42.64 22.28
N GLU A 178 -0.98 -43.59 22.61
CA GLU A 178 -0.23 -43.57 23.87
C GLU A 178 0.51 -42.23 24.07
N GLY A 179 0.39 -41.66 25.27
CA GLY A 179 0.93 -40.33 25.61
C GLY A 179 -0.02 -39.15 25.34
N TYR A 180 -1.20 -39.39 24.75
CA TYR A 180 -2.19 -38.37 24.43
C TYR A 180 -3.51 -38.60 25.18
N GLY A 181 -4.14 -37.52 25.63
CA GLY A 181 -5.43 -37.51 26.32
C GLY A 181 -6.51 -36.89 25.44
N CYS A 182 -7.73 -37.39 25.53
CA CYS A 182 -8.88 -36.81 24.82
C CYS A 182 -9.48 -35.67 25.65
N GLU A 183 -9.14 -34.43 25.31
CA GLU A 183 -9.54 -33.24 26.05
C GLU A 183 -10.62 -32.44 25.31
N SER A 184 -11.45 -31.72 26.06
CA SER A 184 -12.41 -30.77 25.50
C SER A 184 -11.75 -29.40 25.37
N VAL A 185 -11.44 -29.00 24.14
CA VAL A 185 -10.73 -27.76 23.82
C VAL A 185 -11.71 -26.71 23.30
N THR A 186 -11.54 -25.47 23.76
CA THR A 186 -12.26 -24.31 23.22
C THR A 186 -11.54 -23.84 21.97
N LEU A 187 -12.26 -23.76 20.86
CA LEU A 187 -11.74 -23.31 19.57
C LEU A 187 -11.74 -21.77 19.51
N ALA A 188 -10.87 -21.20 18.68
CA ALA A 188 -10.82 -19.76 18.44
C ALA A 188 -12.16 -19.19 17.93
N SER A 189 -12.98 -20.01 17.26
CA SER A 189 -14.33 -19.68 16.82
C SER A 189 -15.40 -19.68 17.93
N GLY A 190 -15.02 -19.97 19.19
CA GLY A 190 -15.91 -20.01 20.35
C GLY A 190 -16.65 -21.34 20.55
N GLY A 191 -16.42 -22.35 19.70
CA GLY A 191 -16.95 -23.71 19.86
C GLY A 191 -16.13 -24.59 20.80
N ILE A 192 -16.66 -25.76 21.19
CA ILE A 192 -15.92 -26.79 21.95
C ILE A 192 -15.78 -28.04 21.08
N ALA A 193 -14.55 -28.57 20.96
CA ALA A 193 -14.26 -29.82 20.26
C ALA A 193 -13.49 -30.79 21.17
N LYS A 194 -13.62 -32.11 20.93
CA LYS A 194 -12.81 -33.13 21.60
C LYS A 194 -11.58 -33.46 20.75
N GLN A 195 -10.39 -33.16 21.26
CA GLN A 195 -9.13 -33.36 20.55
C GLN A 195 -8.13 -34.16 21.41
N CYS A 196 -7.38 -35.03 20.77
CA CYS A 196 -6.17 -35.62 21.34
C CYS A 196 -5.14 -34.52 21.52
N VAL A 197 -4.65 -34.36 22.75
CA VAL A 197 -3.57 -33.44 23.11
C VAL A 197 -2.57 -34.14 24.03
N PRO A 198 -1.31 -33.71 24.12
CA PRO A 198 -0.33 -34.33 24.99
C PRO A 198 -0.79 -34.39 26.46
N GLN A 199 -0.68 -35.55 27.11
CA GLN A 199 -1.04 -35.68 28.52
C GLN A 199 -0.12 -34.84 29.42
N GLY A 200 -0.68 -34.26 30.48
CA GLY A 200 0.10 -33.52 31.47
C GLY A 200 0.70 -32.20 31.00
N GLY A 201 0.25 -31.66 29.86
CA GLY A 201 0.75 -30.38 29.31
C GLY A 201 2.14 -30.48 28.67
N ALA A 202 2.55 -31.68 28.26
CA ALA A 202 3.81 -31.88 27.55
C ALA A 202 3.84 -31.11 26.22
N GLN A 203 5.01 -30.61 25.84
CA GLN A 203 5.20 -29.93 24.57
C GLN A 203 5.23 -30.92 23.40
N CYS A 204 4.52 -30.59 22.32
CA CYS A 204 4.67 -31.29 21.05
C CYS A 204 6.12 -31.16 20.55
N GLN A 205 6.65 -32.27 20.03
CA GLN A 205 8.00 -32.35 19.47
C GLN A 205 7.93 -32.62 17.97
N CYS A 206 8.91 -32.17 17.21
CA CYS A 206 9.04 -32.52 15.81
C CYS A 206 9.41 -34.00 15.69
N ARG A 207 8.73 -34.69 14.78
CA ARG A 207 9.07 -36.05 14.41
C ARG A 207 10.19 -36.04 13.36
N PRO A 208 11.07 -37.06 13.33
CA PRO A 208 12.09 -37.17 12.29
C PRO A 208 11.54 -37.16 10.86
N SER A 209 10.34 -37.71 10.65
CA SER A 209 9.64 -37.72 9.35
C SER A 209 9.22 -36.33 8.84
N TRP A 210 9.32 -35.30 9.68
CA TRP A 210 8.96 -33.92 9.38
C TRP A 210 10.16 -33.01 9.15
N ASP A 211 11.36 -33.55 9.30
CA ASP A 211 12.59 -32.81 9.09
C ASP A 211 12.69 -32.31 7.63
N GLY A 212 13.12 -31.06 7.47
CA GLY A 212 13.27 -30.42 6.17
C GLY A 212 11.97 -30.15 5.40
N LEU A 213 10.79 -30.47 5.96
CA LEU A 213 9.50 -30.26 5.30
C LEU A 213 8.88 -28.88 5.55
N GLY A 214 9.53 -28.03 6.34
CA GLY A 214 9.15 -26.63 6.54
C GLY A 214 7.90 -26.41 7.39
N PHE A 215 7.43 -27.43 8.15
CA PHE A 215 6.32 -27.25 9.07
C PHE A 215 6.69 -26.24 10.17
N ALA A 216 5.86 -25.22 10.30
CA ALA A 216 6.12 -24.10 11.19
C ALA A 216 4.88 -23.72 12.00
N THR A 217 5.11 -23.08 13.13
CA THR A 217 4.06 -22.51 13.96
C THR A 217 4.43 -21.11 14.42
N THR A 218 3.41 -20.28 14.64
CA THR A 218 3.56 -18.99 15.32
C THR A 218 3.79 -19.25 16.80
N CYS A 219 4.77 -18.58 17.39
CA CYS A 219 5.07 -18.58 18.82
C CYS A 219 5.11 -17.15 19.34
N GLY A 220 5.05 -16.95 20.65
CA GLY A 220 5.17 -15.63 21.27
C GLY A 220 6.43 -15.51 22.13
N ILE A 221 7.11 -14.36 22.06
CA ILE A 221 8.19 -14.01 22.97
C ILE A 221 7.71 -12.93 23.93
N THR A 222 7.57 -13.31 25.20
CA THR A 222 7.06 -12.43 26.25
C THR A 222 8.19 -11.82 27.09
N ASN A 223 8.14 -10.50 27.30
CA ASN A 223 8.96 -9.81 28.30
C ASN A 223 8.13 -8.75 29.06
N GLY A 224 8.79 -7.76 29.69
CA GLY A 224 8.11 -6.73 30.48
C GLY A 224 7.32 -5.69 29.67
N TYR A 225 7.51 -5.61 28.35
CA TYR A 225 6.81 -4.68 27.46
C TYR A 225 5.60 -5.33 26.80
N GLY A 226 5.72 -6.57 26.33
CA GLY A 226 4.59 -7.29 25.72
C GLY A 226 4.97 -8.68 25.25
N THR A 227 4.15 -9.24 24.33
CA THR A 227 4.39 -10.55 23.71
C THR A 227 4.41 -10.40 22.20
N CYS A 228 5.59 -10.51 21.59
CA CYS A 228 5.73 -10.42 20.14
C CYS A 228 5.64 -11.77 19.48
N ASP A 229 4.96 -11.82 18.33
CA ASP A 229 4.90 -13.02 17.50
C ASP A 229 6.27 -13.32 16.89
N GLY A 230 6.59 -14.60 16.88
CA GLY A 230 7.75 -15.20 16.23
C GLY A 230 7.34 -16.48 15.52
N THR A 231 8.33 -17.17 14.96
CA THR A 231 8.13 -18.45 14.27
C THR A 231 9.03 -19.52 14.87
N ARG A 232 8.47 -20.74 14.98
CA ARG A 232 9.24 -21.96 15.18
C ARG A 232 9.05 -22.87 13.99
N THR A 233 10.12 -23.56 13.60
CA THR A 233 10.10 -24.50 12.48
C THR A 233 10.64 -25.85 12.92
N CYS A 234 10.13 -26.94 12.36
CA CYS A 234 10.75 -28.25 12.51
C CYS A 234 12.02 -28.36 11.66
N GLY A 235 13.13 -28.73 12.29
CA GLY A 235 14.38 -29.09 11.62
C GLY A 235 15.03 -30.35 12.22
N GLU A 236 16.26 -30.62 11.80
CA GLU A 236 17.01 -31.87 12.08
C GLU A 236 17.15 -32.17 13.58
N PHE A 237 17.26 -31.12 14.39
CA PHE A 237 17.42 -31.21 15.84
C PHE A 237 16.13 -30.96 16.64
N GLY A 238 14.96 -30.97 15.99
CA GLY A 238 13.66 -30.71 16.61
C GLY A 238 13.07 -29.33 16.29
N LEU A 239 12.17 -28.82 17.14
CA LEU A 239 11.66 -27.46 16.98
C LEU A 239 12.78 -26.45 17.28
N THR A 240 12.94 -25.47 16.40
CA THR A 240 13.78 -24.30 16.67
C THR A 240 13.30 -23.54 17.91
N PRO A 241 14.15 -22.70 18.53
CA PRO A 241 13.69 -21.64 19.42
C PRO A 241 12.65 -20.74 18.72
N CYS A 242 11.85 -20.03 19.50
CA CYS A 242 10.96 -19.00 18.96
C CYS A 242 11.81 -17.86 18.38
N ASP A 243 11.76 -17.69 17.07
CA ASP A 243 12.47 -16.64 16.34
C ASP A 243 11.52 -15.47 16.06
N GLY A 244 11.71 -14.36 16.75
CA GLY A 244 10.87 -13.17 16.69
C GLY A 244 11.51 -11.99 17.42
N PRO A 245 11.01 -10.77 17.23
CA PRO A 245 11.51 -9.60 17.92
C PRO A 245 11.26 -9.70 19.44
N GLN A 246 12.14 -9.09 20.23
CA GLN A 246 11.85 -8.83 21.64
C GLN A 246 10.97 -7.59 21.72
N ALA A 247 9.88 -7.65 22.49
CA ALA A 247 9.08 -6.46 22.76
C ALA A 247 9.95 -5.38 23.45
N SER A 248 9.80 -4.13 23.05
CA SER A 248 10.49 -2.98 23.62
C SER A 248 9.52 -1.82 23.75
N GLN A 249 9.93 -0.74 24.42
CA GLN A 249 9.08 0.45 24.52
C GLN A 249 8.81 1.05 23.13
N GLU A 250 7.55 1.40 22.89
CA GLU A 250 7.08 2.13 21.70
C GLU A 250 7.91 3.37 21.37
N ILE A 251 8.27 3.49 20.09
CA ILE A 251 8.86 4.66 19.47
C ILE A 251 8.11 4.98 18.16
N CYS A 252 8.33 6.18 17.61
CA CYS A 252 7.70 6.58 16.34
C CYS A 252 8.54 6.09 15.15
N ASP A 253 8.50 4.79 14.87
CA ASP A 253 9.24 4.17 13.77
C ASP A 253 8.37 3.33 12.81
N ASP A 254 7.04 3.53 12.86
CA ASP A 254 6.02 2.78 12.12
C ASP A 254 6.04 1.26 12.42
N LEU A 255 6.57 0.86 13.57
CA LEU A 255 6.59 -0.52 14.05
C LEU A 255 5.88 -0.61 15.40
N ASP A 256 5.11 -1.69 15.58
CA ASP A 256 4.57 -2.07 16.88
C ASP A 256 5.69 -2.74 17.69
N ASN A 257 6.43 -1.93 18.46
CA ASN A 257 7.62 -2.36 19.18
C ASN A 257 7.28 -3.13 20.46
N ASP A 258 6.16 -2.83 21.10
CA ASP A 258 5.67 -3.53 22.30
C ASP A 258 4.71 -4.69 22.00
N CYS A 259 4.29 -4.80 20.73
CA CYS A 259 3.46 -5.87 20.19
C CYS A 259 2.08 -5.95 20.84
N ASP A 260 1.48 -4.79 21.18
CA ASP A 260 0.13 -4.70 21.72
C ASP A 260 -0.99 -4.63 20.64
N GLY A 261 -0.59 -4.57 19.37
CA GLY A 261 -1.48 -4.48 18.21
C GLY A 261 -1.78 -3.05 17.77
N ALA A 262 -1.21 -2.04 18.41
CA ALA A 262 -1.22 -0.65 17.99
C ALA A 262 0.18 -0.23 17.53
N THR A 263 0.27 0.39 16.36
CA THR A 263 1.53 0.96 15.87
C THR A 263 1.71 2.36 16.43
N ASP A 264 2.90 2.67 16.95
CA ASP A 264 3.33 4.02 17.35
C ASP A 264 2.45 4.64 18.47
N ASN A 265 1.90 3.82 19.36
CA ASN A 265 1.04 4.22 20.48
C ASN A 265 1.86 4.75 21.68
N ILE A 266 2.79 5.67 21.42
CA ILE A 266 3.65 6.24 22.46
C ILE A 266 2.83 6.87 23.59
N ALA A 267 3.31 6.73 24.82
CA ALA A 267 2.64 7.28 26.00
C ALA A 267 2.48 8.81 25.89
N ALA A 268 1.23 9.26 25.87
CA ALA A 268 0.84 10.67 25.87
C ALA A 268 1.42 11.41 27.10
N THR A 269 2.50 12.15 26.88
CA THR A 269 3.15 12.98 27.92
C THR A 269 2.95 14.47 27.63
N PRO A 270 2.74 15.31 28.66
CA PRO A 270 2.61 16.75 28.45
C PRO A 270 3.86 17.34 27.82
N CYS A 271 3.68 18.18 26.80
CA CYS A 271 4.74 18.93 26.12
C CYS A 271 4.26 20.37 25.85
N ALA A 272 5.09 21.21 25.23
CA ALA A 272 4.73 22.57 24.89
C ALA A 272 5.17 22.96 23.48
N VAL A 273 4.26 23.60 22.74
CA VAL A 273 4.51 24.19 21.41
C VAL A 273 4.88 25.66 21.60
N GLN A 274 6.06 26.08 21.14
CA GLN A 274 6.56 27.45 21.34
C GLN A 274 6.95 28.12 20.02
N ASN A 275 6.58 29.39 19.86
CA ASN A 275 7.08 30.25 18.80
C ASN A 275 7.19 31.72 19.28
N GLN A 276 7.24 32.68 18.36
CA GLN A 276 7.34 34.10 18.68
C GLN A 276 6.11 34.71 19.37
N TYR A 277 4.95 34.05 19.30
CA TYR A 277 3.69 34.53 19.87
C TYR A 277 3.47 34.03 21.30
N GLY A 278 3.94 32.83 21.64
CA GLY A 278 3.82 32.30 23.00
C GLY A 278 4.24 30.84 23.16
N THR A 279 3.72 30.19 24.22
CA THR A 279 3.97 28.78 24.55
C THR A 279 2.66 28.11 24.92
N CYS A 280 2.16 27.22 24.06
CA CYS A 280 0.90 26.50 24.25
C CYS A 280 1.13 25.08 24.76
N PRO A 281 0.29 24.54 25.65
CA PRO A 281 0.36 23.15 26.07
C PRO A 281 -0.01 22.21 24.92
N GLY A 282 0.65 21.07 24.85
CA GLY A 282 0.37 20.00 23.91
C GLY A 282 0.63 18.63 24.53
N THR A 283 0.42 17.59 23.74
CA THR A 283 0.67 16.20 24.11
C THR A 283 1.64 15.58 23.11
N LEU A 284 2.63 14.84 23.60
CA LEU A 284 3.56 14.12 22.75
C LEU A 284 2.79 13.03 21.99
N ALA A 285 2.93 13.03 20.66
CA ALA A 285 2.38 12.02 19.76
C ALA A 285 3.35 11.82 18.59
N CYS A 286 3.14 10.79 17.78
CA CYS A 286 3.98 10.59 16.60
C CYS A 286 3.58 11.54 15.46
N GLY A 287 4.56 12.31 14.97
CA GLY A 287 4.48 13.14 13.77
C GLY A 287 5.29 12.54 12.62
N ALA A 288 5.30 13.22 11.48
CA ALA A 288 5.91 12.69 10.24
C ALA A 288 7.43 12.44 10.30
N LEU A 289 8.13 12.94 11.32
CA LEU A 289 9.59 12.82 11.48
C LEU A 289 9.99 12.29 12.88
N GLY A 290 9.05 11.67 13.61
CA GLY A 290 9.26 11.15 14.97
C GLY A 290 8.34 11.80 16.01
N PRO A 291 8.66 11.69 17.32
CA PRO A 291 7.83 12.26 18.38
C PRO A 291 7.70 13.78 18.23
N GLU A 292 6.48 14.26 18.09
CA GLU A 292 6.11 15.65 17.91
C GLU A 292 5.12 16.09 18.99
N CYS A 293 5.22 17.34 19.43
CA CYS A 293 4.26 17.90 20.37
C CYS A 293 3.00 18.35 19.64
N GLN A 294 1.93 17.57 19.74
CA GLN A 294 0.63 17.93 19.17
C GLN A 294 -0.12 18.87 20.11
N GLY A 295 -0.20 20.14 19.72
CA GLY A 295 -0.91 21.20 20.42
C GLY A 295 -1.14 22.39 19.49
N ALA A 296 -1.99 23.33 19.90
CA ALA A 296 -2.21 24.55 19.12
C ALA A 296 -0.89 25.32 18.98
N ALA A 297 -0.55 25.72 17.76
CA ALA A 297 0.59 26.61 17.55
C ALA A 297 0.20 28.00 18.06
N PRO A 298 1.00 28.63 18.96
CA PRO A 298 0.70 29.97 19.43
C PRO A 298 0.60 30.96 18.25
N ALA A 299 -0.42 31.81 18.24
CA ALA A 299 -0.66 32.80 17.20
C ALA A 299 -0.89 34.18 17.81
N ALA A 300 -0.87 35.23 16.98
CA ALA A 300 -1.30 36.54 17.45
C ALA A 300 -2.80 36.51 17.76
N GLU A 301 -3.20 37.12 18.87
CA GLU A 301 -4.60 37.20 19.28
C GLU A 301 -5.48 37.79 18.18
N SER A 302 -6.60 37.13 17.97
CA SER A 302 -7.72 37.59 17.16
C SER A 302 -8.98 37.49 18.00
N CYS A 303 -10.00 38.36 17.82
CA CYS A 303 -11.27 38.19 18.54
C CYS A 303 -11.97 36.89 18.06
N ASN A 304 -11.57 35.72 18.51
CA ASN A 304 -12.13 34.42 18.13
C ASN A 304 -12.57 33.61 19.37
N GLY A 305 -12.38 34.18 20.57
CA GLY A 305 -12.72 33.54 21.85
C GLY A 305 -11.74 32.46 22.28
N ALA A 306 -10.55 32.42 21.68
CA ALA A 306 -9.45 31.56 22.06
C ALA A 306 -8.29 32.40 22.62
N ASP A 307 -7.54 31.82 23.56
CA ASP A 307 -6.23 32.32 23.98
C ASP A 307 -5.22 31.85 22.93
N ASP A 308 -5.14 32.56 21.80
CA ASP A 308 -4.37 32.16 20.62
C ASP A 308 -2.87 32.10 20.93
N ASN A 309 -2.37 32.94 21.84
CA ASN A 309 -0.97 32.97 22.25
C ASN A 309 -0.68 32.20 23.55
N CYS A 310 -1.70 31.63 24.17
CA CYS A 310 -1.62 30.81 25.39
C CYS A 310 -1.01 31.54 26.60
N ASN A 311 -1.21 32.86 26.74
CA ASN A 311 -0.68 33.63 27.86
C ASN A 311 -1.63 33.70 29.08
N GLY A 312 -2.79 33.05 28.99
CA GLY A 312 -3.82 33.02 30.03
C GLY A 312 -4.84 34.15 29.92
N GLN A 313 -4.83 34.93 28.85
CA GLN A 313 -5.83 35.94 28.51
C GLN A 313 -6.48 35.56 27.17
N THR A 314 -7.69 36.04 26.94
CA THR A 314 -8.44 35.74 25.71
C THR A 314 -8.72 37.05 25.01
N ASP A 315 -8.31 37.15 23.74
CA ASP A 315 -8.58 38.27 22.82
C ASP A 315 -7.99 39.64 23.30
N GLU A 316 -6.78 39.68 23.88
CA GLU A 316 -6.22 40.91 24.48
C GLU A 316 -5.49 41.87 23.52
N ALA A 317 -5.18 41.46 22.28
CA ALA A 317 -4.64 42.36 21.25
C ALA A 317 -5.77 42.84 20.31
N GLY A 318 -5.96 44.15 20.27
CA GLY A 318 -7.18 44.81 19.78
C GLY A 318 -7.44 44.73 18.28
N CYS A 319 -8.73 44.75 17.96
CA CYS A 319 -9.27 44.74 16.61
C CYS A 319 -9.42 46.17 16.02
N ASP A 320 -8.36 46.97 16.15
CA ASP A 320 -8.31 48.41 15.79
C ASP A 320 -8.67 48.67 14.31
N ASP A 321 -9.60 49.60 14.04
CA ASP A 321 -9.99 50.02 12.68
C ASP A 321 -9.19 51.21 12.13
N GLY A 322 -8.26 51.76 12.92
CA GLY A 322 -7.40 52.89 12.58
C GLY A 322 -8.09 54.25 12.67
N LEU A 323 -9.33 54.34 13.19
CA LEU A 323 -10.05 55.60 13.37
C LEU A 323 -9.94 56.11 14.81
N GLY A 324 -9.24 57.22 15.05
CA GLY A 324 -9.08 57.78 16.40
C GLY A 324 -10.36 58.28 17.10
N CYS A 325 -11.54 58.18 16.47
CA CYS A 325 -12.84 58.51 17.05
C CYS A 325 -13.71 57.29 17.37
N THR A 326 -13.21 56.06 17.18
CA THR A 326 -13.84 54.82 17.64
C THR A 326 -13.14 54.31 18.89
N THR A 327 -13.87 53.52 19.67
CA THR A 327 -13.31 52.71 20.75
C THR A 327 -13.53 51.26 20.36
N ASP A 328 -12.43 50.52 20.21
CA ASP A 328 -12.47 49.18 19.67
C ASP A 328 -12.42 48.16 20.79
N THR A 329 -13.35 47.21 20.79
CA THR A 329 -13.48 46.23 21.87
C THR A 329 -13.96 44.90 21.31
N CYS A 330 -13.31 43.80 21.67
CA CYS A 330 -13.85 42.47 21.44
C CYS A 330 -15.02 42.26 22.41
N ALA A 331 -16.24 42.15 21.88
CA ALA A 331 -17.46 41.94 22.67
C ALA A 331 -17.90 40.46 22.71
N GLY A 332 -17.12 39.57 22.09
CA GLY A 332 -17.30 38.12 22.04
C GLY A 332 -16.53 37.48 20.87
N PRO A 333 -16.62 36.15 20.71
CA PRO A 333 -15.99 35.42 19.61
C PRO A 333 -16.48 35.98 18.27
N PHE A 334 -15.55 36.47 17.46
CA PHE A 334 -15.77 37.11 16.16
C PHE A 334 -16.56 38.43 16.17
N ASP A 335 -16.81 39.02 17.35
CA ASP A 335 -17.55 40.28 17.50
C ASP A 335 -16.59 41.43 17.86
N CYS A 336 -15.89 41.91 16.84
CA CYS A 336 -15.13 43.15 16.96
C CYS A 336 -16.07 44.35 16.81
N ARG A 337 -16.17 45.15 17.88
CA ARG A 337 -17.02 46.34 17.91
C ARG A 337 -16.18 47.60 17.90
N HIS A 338 -16.33 48.38 16.84
CA HIS A 338 -15.81 49.74 16.70
C HIS A 338 -16.90 50.73 17.11
N GLN A 339 -16.95 51.08 18.40
CA GLN A 339 -17.97 52.00 18.90
C GLN A 339 -17.55 53.45 18.68
N LEU A 340 -18.27 54.17 17.83
CA LEU A 340 -18.06 55.59 17.62
C LEU A 340 -18.21 56.38 18.92
N GLN A 341 -17.19 57.13 19.29
CA GLN A 341 -17.16 57.95 20.50
C GLN A 341 -18.21 59.07 20.42
N ALA A 342 -18.81 59.38 21.56
CA ALA A 342 -19.84 60.42 21.65
C ALA A 342 -19.29 61.78 21.21
N GLY A 343 -20.06 62.48 20.36
CA GLY A 343 -19.67 63.80 19.84
C GLY A 343 -18.87 63.78 18.54
N PHE A 344 -18.74 62.62 17.88
CA PHE A 344 -18.12 62.49 16.57
C PHE A 344 -19.09 61.88 15.54
N CYS A 345 -18.91 62.25 14.27
CA CYS A 345 -19.43 61.52 13.11
C CYS A 345 -18.24 60.84 12.41
N ALA A 346 -18.43 59.60 11.96
CA ALA A 346 -17.51 58.90 11.06
C ALA A 346 -18.07 58.97 9.63
N ILE A 347 -17.64 59.97 8.87
CA ILE A 347 -18.14 60.23 7.50
C ILE A 347 -16.98 60.05 6.53
N ASP A 348 -17.17 59.20 5.52
CA ASP A 348 -16.16 58.85 4.51
C ASP A 348 -14.84 58.33 5.10
N ALA A 349 -14.92 57.45 6.11
CA ALA A 349 -13.77 56.89 6.83
C ALA A 349 -12.85 57.96 7.48
N ALA A 350 -13.42 59.10 7.85
CA ALA A 350 -12.73 60.15 8.58
C ALA A 350 -13.57 60.63 9.78
N CYS A 351 -12.87 61.05 10.83
CA CYS A 351 -13.47 61.52 12.07
C CYS A 351 -13.78 63.01 12.04
N TRP A 352 -15.05 63.37 12.23
CA TRP A 352 -15.53 64.74 12.27
C TRP A 352 -16.18 65.03 13.62
N VAL A 353 -15.77 66.10 14.29
CA VAL A 353 -16.42 66.53 15.54
C VAL A 353 -17.84 67.06 15.26
N ASN A 354 -18.77 66.85 16.20
CA ASN A 354 -20.13 67.34 16.10
C ASN A 354 -20.16 68.87 15.90
N GLY A 355 -20.88 69.33 14.88
CA GLY A 355 -20.95 70.72 14.45
C GLY A 355 -19.87 71.14 13.44
N ALA A 356 -18.92 70.27 13.09
CA ALA A 356 -17.97 70.55 12.01
C ALA A 356 -18.72 70.74 10.68
N PHE A 357 -18.49 71.86 10.01
CA PHE A 357 -19.03 72.08 8.67
C PHE A 357 -18.33 71.19 7.65
N ASN A 358 -19.09 70.72 6.65
CA ASN A 358 -18.51 70.02 5.52
C ASN A 358 -17.55 71.00 4.80
N PRO A 359 -16.25 70.67 4.68
CA PRO A 359 -15.28 71.54 4.00
C PRO A 359 -15.64 71.83 2.55
N ASN A 360 -16.43 70.96 1.93
CA ASN A 360 -16.85 71.05 0.54
C ASN A 360 -18.27 71.63 0.37
N ASN A 361 -19.04 71.81 1.45
CA ASN A 361 -20.41 72.35 1.39
C ASN A 361 -20.86 72.99 2.72
N ALA A 362 -20.84 74.33 2.78
CA ALA A 362 -21.15 75.08 4.00
C ALA A 362 -22.60 74.96 4.52
N CYS A 363 -23.54 74.41 3.75
CA CYS A 363 -24.90 74.15 4.24
C CYS A 363 -25.06 72.71 4.79
N GLN A 364 -23.95 71.99 5.00
CA GLN A 364 -23.89 70.68 5.65
C GLN A 364 -22.96 70.69 6.87
N VAL A 365 -23.33 69.90 7.89
CA VAL A 365 -22.57 69.74 9.15
C VAL A 365 -22.53 68.28 9.57
N CYS A 366 -21.49 67.88 10.31
CA CYS A 366 -21.56 66.70 11.15
C CYS A 366 -22.57 67.02 12.26
N ASN A 367 -23.66 66.26 12.34
CA ASN A 367 -24.66 66.40 13.40
C ASN A 367 -24.93 65.02 13.99
N THR A 368 -24.33 64.73 15.14
CA THR A 368 -24.42 63.42 15.79
C THR A 368 -25.84 63.05 16.25
N GLY A 369 -26.76 64.02 16.34
CA GLY A 369 -28.17 63.78 16.63
C GLY A 369 -29.03 63.51 15.39
N ALA A 370 -28.53 63.82 14.19
CA ALA A 370 -29.23 63.57 12.92
C ALA A 370 -28.63 62.39 12.15
N SER A 371 -27.30 62.36 12.00
CA SER A 371 -26.58 61.22 11.43
C SER A 371 -25.11 61.24 11.88
N THR A 372 -24.62 60.09 12.34
CA THR A 372 -23.22 59.88 12.70
C THR A 372 -22.37 59.35 11.54
N THR A 373 -22.97 59.01 10.40
CA THR A 373 -22.26 58.41 9.25
C THR A 373 -22.44 59.17 7.94
N ALA A 374 -23.26 60.23 7.93
CA ALA A 374 -23.47 61.07 6.77
C ALA A 374 -23.53 62.55 7.14
N TRP A 375 -23.14 63.41 6.19
CA TRP A 375 -23.28 64.85 6.31
C TRP A 375 -24.75 65.25 6.42
N SER A 376 -25.11 65.95 7.50
CA SER A 376 -26.47 66.41 7.75
C SER A 376 -26.69 67.80 7.20
N GLN A 377 -27.86 68.08 6.64
CA GLN A 377 -28.26 69.45 6.27
C GLN A 377 -28.27 70.33 7.52
N ALA A 378 -27.70 71.53 7.43
CA ALA A 378 -27.76 72.52 8.49
C ALA A 378 -29.21 73.03 8.60
N GLY A 379 -30.03 72.33 9.39
CA GLY A 379 -31.49 72.40 9.37
C GLY A 379 -32.15 73.72 9.79
N ASN A 380 -31.39 74.81 9.95
CA ASN A 380 -31.93 76.10 10.36
C ASN A 380 -31.58 77.23 9.37
N THR A 381 -31.44 76.92 8.07
CA THR A 381 -31.12 77.90 7.02
C THR A 381 -31.95 77.72 5.73
N CYS A 382 -32.39 78.83 5.12
CA CYS A 382 -32.96 78.92 3.76
C CYS A 382 -31.83 79.21 2.74
N LEU A 383 -31.63 78.38 1.72
CA LEU A 383 -30.78 78.62 0.54
C LEU A 383 -31.55 79.38 -0.57
N ILE A 384 -31.50 80.71 -0.54
CA ILE A 384 -32.24 81.59 -1.47
C ILE A 384 -31.24 82.26 -2.43
N ASN A 385 -31.38 82.04 -3.75
CA ASN A 385 -30.48 82.56 -4.80
C ASN A 385 -28.98 82.21 -4.62
N GLY A 386 -28.68 80.99 -4.15
CA GLY A 386 -27.31 80.49 -4.00
C GLY A 386 -26.58 80.95 -2.74
N GLN A 387 -27.25 81.68 -1.84
CA GLN A 387 -26.72 82.04 -0.51
C GLN A 387 -27.65 81.52 0.61
N CYS A 388 -27.06 81.02 1.70
CA CYS A 388 -27.79 80.47 2.87
C CYS A 388 -28.11 81.59 3.90
N TYR A 389 -29.36 81.69 4.35
CA TYR A 389 -29.91 82.65 5.33
C TYR A 389 -30.53 81.91 6.53
N PRO A 390 -30.42 82.36 7.79
CA PRO A 390 -31.00 81.67 8.96
C PRO A 390 -32.53 81.77 9.07
N ASN A 391 -33.17 80.72 9.61
CA ASN A 391 -34.63 80.62 9.81
C ASN A 391 -35.19 81.70 10.75
N GLY A 392 -36.37 82.23 10.43
CA GLY A 392 -37.06 83.32 11.13
C GLY A 392 -36.61 84.73 10.70
N ALA A 393 -35.63 84.84 9.80
CA ALA A 393 -35.23 86.15 9.27
C ALA A 393 -36.43 86.77 8.55
N VAL A 394 -36.92 87.92 9.02
CA VAL A 394 -38.00 88.64 8.32
C VAL A 394 -37.44 89.13 6.99
N ASN A 395 -38.21 88.96 5.92
CA ASN A 395 -37.81 89.52 4.62
C ASN A 395 -37.56 91.03 4.83
N PRO A 396 -36.32 91.53 4.62
CA PRO A 396 -36.00 92.94 4.84
C PRO A 396 -36.86 93.93 4.03
N SER A 397 -37.64 93.39 3.09
CA SER A 397 -38.50 94.11 2.14
C SER A 397 -40.02 93.92 2.37
N ASN A 398 -40.50 92.99 3.23
CA ASN A 398 -41.95 92.74 3.49
C ASN A 398 -42.25 92.04 4.84
N ALA A 399 -43.01 92.68 5.73
CA ALA A 399 -43.32 92.19 7.09
C ALA A 399 -44.35 91.05 7.18
N CYS A 400 -45.08 90.74 6.12
CA CYS A 400 -45.90 89.53 6.03
C CYS A 400 -45.08 88.32 5.57
N GLN A 401 -43.76 88.49 5.37
CA GLN A 401 -42.89 87.47 4.82
C GLN A 401 -41.65 87.21 5.68
N VAL A 402 -41.30 85.94 5.79
CA VAL A 402 -40.16 85.44 6.59
C VAL A 402 -39.38 84.40 5.79
N CYS A 403 -38.08 84.28 6.02
CA CYS A 403 -37.35 83.04 5.77
C CYS A 403 -37.87 82.09 6.82
N ASP A 404 -38.90 81.35 6.45
CA ASP A 404 -39.38 80.23 7.21
C ASP A 404 -38.95 79.00 6.44
N VAL A 405 -37.94 78.32 6.97
CA VAL A 405 -37.38 77.09 6.37
C VAL A 405 -38.45 76.00 6.18
N THR A 406 -39.61 76.14 6.82
CA THR A 406 -40.77 75.24 6.67
C THR A 406 -41.72 75.62 5.54
N GLN A 407 -41.79 76.90 5.16
CA GLN A 407 -42.66 77.38 4.07
C GLN A 407 -41.93 77.43 2.72
N GLY A 408 -40.61 77.52 2.75
CA GLY A 408 -39.76 77.42 1.57
C GLY A 408 -38.33 77.76 1.91
N ALA A 409 -37.47 76.75 1.98
CA ALA A 409 -36.04 76.94 2.24
C ALA A 409 -35.29 77.57 1.05
N SER A 410 -35.95 78.01 -0.03
CA SER A 410 -35.28 78.62 -1.19
C SER A 410 -35.93 79.90 -1.72
N ALA A 411 -36.94 80.45 -1.02
CA ALA A 411 -37.56 81.74 -1.30
C ALA A 411 -38.21 82.35 -0.05
N TRP A 412 -38.49 83.66 -0.05
CA TRP A 412 -39.18 84.34 1.07
C TRP A 412 -40.67 83.93 1.14
N SER A 413 -41.20 83.64 2.33
CA SER A 413 -42.51 82.99 2.53
C SER A 413 -43.55 83.85 3.24
N VAL A 414 -44.82 83.86 2.82
CA VAL A 414 -45.94 84.62 3.44
C VAL A 414 -46.47 83.88 4.68
N ALA A 415 -46.76 84.56 5.80
CA ALA A 415 -47.25 83.91 7.02
C ALA A 415 -48.62 83.20 6.79
N GLY A 416 -48.59 81.88 6.58
CA GLY A 416 -49.56 81.20 5.70
C GLY A 416 -50.80 80.51 6.28
N ASN A 417 -51.21 80.67 7.55
CA ASN A 417 -52.23 79.78 8.15
C ASN A 417 -53.59 80.40 8.50
N THR A 418 -54.12 81.35 7.70
CA THR A 418 -55.40 82.02 8.01
C THR A 418 -56.30 82.34 6.80
N CYS A 419 -57.63 82.17 6.95
CA CYS A 419 -58.68 82.71 6.06
C CYS A 419 -59.14 84.09 6.59
N THR A 420 -59.18 85.14 5.78
CA THR A 420 -59.87 86.42 6.04
C THR A 420 -61.30 86.47 5.46
N ILE A 421 -62.29 85.88 6.15
CA ILE A 421 -63.70 85.75 5.66
C ILE A 421 -64.58 86.83 6.30
N GLY A 422 -65.16 87.74 5.51
CA GLY A 422 -66.00 88.83 6.03
C GLY A 422 -65.25 89.88 6.88
N GLY A 423 -63.94 90.04 6.66
CA GLY A 423 -63.08 91.01 7.36
C GLY A 423 -62.44 90.51 8.67
N ALA A 424 -62.77 89.30 9.12
CA ALA A 424 -62.16 88.65 10.29
C ALA A 424 -61.23 87.49 9.87
N CYS A 425 -60.19 87.24 10.65
CA CYS A 425 -59.15 86.25 10.40
C CYS A 425 -59.45 84.93 11.14
N TYR A 426 -59.62 83.82 10.43
CA TYR A 426 -59.95 82.47 10.91
C TYR A 426 -58.80 81.50 10.62
N ALA A 427 -58.50 80.60 11.54
CA ALA A 427 -57.47 79.58 11.34
C ALA A 427 -57.94 78.47 10.39
N SER A 428 -57.00 77.89 9.64
CA SER A 428 -57.24 76.76 8.73
C SER A 428 -57.94 75.57 9.41
N GLY A 429 -59.00 75.03 8.79
CA GLY A 429 -59.71 73.81 9.20
C GLY A 429 -61.00 74.01 10.01
N ALA A 430 -61.39 75.24 10.36
CA ALA A 430 -62.60 75.48 11.15
C ALA A 430 -63.88 75.05 10.38
N ALA A 431 -64.77 74.26 10.99
CA ALA A 431 -66.00 73.78 10.34
C ALA A 431 -67.08 74.88 10.24
N ASN A 432 -67.82 74.87 9.13
CA ASN A 432 -68.98 75.75 8.95
C ASN A 432 -70.10 75.34 9.93
N PRO A 433 -70.51 76.21 10.86
CA PRO A 433 -71.53 75.88 11.86
C PRO A 433 -72.91 75.55 11.29
N GLN A 434 -73.17 75.82 10.01
CA GLN A 434 -74.47 75.63 9.35
C GLN A 434 -74.50 74.47 8.33
N ASN A 435 -73.34 73.90 7.94
CA ASN A 435 -73.25 72.77 7.01
C ASN A 435 -71.97 71.97 7.29
N ALA A 436 -72.11 70.77 7.86
CA ALA A 436 -70.99 69.95 8.32
C ALA A 436 -70.07 69.42 7.19
N CYS A 437 -70.46 69.59 5.91
CA CYS A 437 -69.62 69.29 4.75
C CYS A 437 -68.85 70.52 4.24
N GLN A 438 -68.71 71.60 5.02
CA GLN A 438 -67.97 72.83 4.66
C GLN A 438 -66.99 73.27 5.77
N ILE A 439 -65.81 73.82 5.41
CA ILE A 439 -64.72 74.25 6.29
C ILE A 439 -64.05 75.57 5.84
N CYS A 440 -63.32 76.28 6.71
CA CYS A 440 -62.32 77.30 6.32
C CYS A 440 -61.09 76.56 5.82
N ALA A 441 -60.91 76.55 4.51
CA ALA A 441 -59.71 76.07 3.86
C ALA A 441 -59.02 77.30 3.23
N PRO A 442 -58.04 77.93 3.90
CA PRO A 442 -57.32 79.10 3.37
C PRO A 442 -56.68 78.81 2.01
N SER A 443 -56.41 77.53 1.73
CA SER A 443 -55.91 77.02 0.46
C SER A 443 -56.93 77.06 -0.69
N GLN A 444 -58.23 77.11 -0.41
CA GLN A 444 -59.28 77.13 -1.45
C GLN A 444 -60.02 78.46 -1.50
N SER A 445 -60.32 79.03 -0.34
CA SER A 445 -60.74 80.40 -0.25
C SER A 445 -60.30 80.96 1.09
N THR A 446 -59.47 82.00 1.02
CA THR A 446 -59.16 82.81 2.19
C THR A 446 -60.34 83.70 2.56
N THR A 447 -61.41 83.82 1.76
CA THR A 447 -62.46 84.83 1.99
C THR A 447 -63.90 84.28 1.98
N ALA A 448 -64.10 82.97 1.86
CA ALA A 448 -65.40 82.28 1.88
C ALA A 448 -65.32 80.83 2.42
N TRP A 449 -66.44 80.27 2.89
CA TRP A 449 -66.54 78.87 3.34
C TRP A 449 -66.41 77.89 2.15
N THR A 450 -65.68 76.79 2.36
CA THR A 450 -65.28 75.85 1.29
C THR A 450 -65.86 74.45 1.52
N GLN A 451 -66.29 73.73 0.48
CA GLN A 451 -66.77 72.35 0.59
C GLN A 451 -65.64 71.36 0.95
N ALA A 452 -65.87 70.45 1.90
CA ALA A 452 -64.93 69.42 2.29
C ALA A 452 -64.76 68.39 1.16
N VAL A 453 -63.54 68.28 0.63
CA VAL A 453 -63.18 67.35 -0.45
C VAL A 453 -63.02 65.92 0.08
N ALA A 454 -63.25 64.92 -0.79
CA ALA A 454 -63.08 63.48 -0.53
C ALA A 454 -64.11 62.78 0.39
N THR A 455 -65.40 63.06 0.23
CA THR A 455 -66.49 62.35 0.92
C THR A 455 -67.59 61.89 -0.05
N CYS A 456 -68.21 60.73 0.21
CA CYS A 456 -69.40 60.27 -0.53
C CYS A 456 -70.66 60.63 0.26
N ASN A 457 -71.64 61.23 -0.40
CA ASN A 457 -72.97 61.43 0.16
C ASN A 457 -73.88 60.30 -0.29
N ILE A 458 -73.96 59.24 0.51
CA ILE A 458 -74.76 58.05 0.22
C ILE A 458 -75.97 58.09 1.14
N GLN A 459 -77.15 58.35 0.57
CA GLN A 459 -78.43 58.43 1.30
C GLN A 459 -78.47 59.46 2.44
N GLY A 460 -77.78 60.61 2.29
CA GLY A 460 -77.85 61.72 3.24
C GLY A 460 -76.89 61.63 4.44
N GLN A 461 -76.00 60.64 4.44
CA GLN A 461 -74.92 60.47 5.41
C GLN A 461 -73.57 60.65 4.70
N CYS A 462 -72.62 61.31 5.37
CA CYS A 462 -71.31 61.62 4.82
C CYS A 462 -70.31 60.53 5.20
N TYR A 463 -69.88 59.71 4.23
CA TYR A 463 -68.85 58.70 4.42
C TYR A 463 -67.52 59.24 3.90
N ALA A 464 -66.44 59.08 4.68
CA ALA A 464 -65.11 59.43 4.22
C ALA A 464 -64.67 58.52 3.07
N SER A 465 -63.92 59.06 2.11
CA SER A 465 -63.26 58.26 1.07
C SER A 465 -62.47 57.11 1.69
N GLY A 466 -62.65 55.90 1.16
CA GLY A 466 -61.97 54.68 1.63
C GLY A 466 -62.75 53.81 2.63
N VAL A 467 -63.90 54.25 3.14
CA VAL A 467 -64.74 53.42 4.03
C VAL A 467 -65.39 52.28 3.23
N THR A 468 -65.38 51.04 3.75
CA THR A 468 -66.02 49.87 3.12
C THR A 468 -67.48 49.69 3.54
N LYS A 469 -68.31 49.14 2.65
CA LYS A 469 -69.72 48.84 2.95
C LYS A 469 -69.81 47.69 3.97
N PRO A 470 -70.52 47.86 5.09
CA PRO A 470 -70.74 46.77 6.05
C PRO A 470 -71.41 45.56 5.38
N GLY A 471 -70.82 44.37 5.55
CA GLY A 471 -71.30 43.11 4.95
C GLY A 471 -70.95 42.89 3.47
N ALA A 472 -70.23 43.82 2.83
CA ALA A 472 -69.74 43.68 1.45
C ALA A 472 -68.35 44.35 1.33
N PRO A 473 -67.27 43.68 1.77
CA PRO A 473 -65.94 44.29 1.92
C PRO A 473 -65.27 44.67 0.58
N CYS A 474 -65.80 44.18 -0.55
CA CYS A 474 -65.36 44.54 -1.89
C CYS A 474 -66.03 45.81 -2.45
N LEU A 475 -66.80 46.53 -1.63
CA LEU A 475 -67.43 47.80 -1.98
C LEU A 475 -66.94 48.93 -1.05
N VAL A 476 -66.52 50.06 -1.62
CA VAL A 476 -65.90 51.20 -0.92
C VAL A 476 -66.51 52.54 -1.33
N CYS A 477 -66.50 53.53 -0.44
CA CYS A 477 -66.76 54.92 -0.82
C CYS A 477 -65.54 55.46 -1.59
N SER A 478 -65.73 55.74 -2.87
CA SER A 478 -64.75 56.42 -3.72
C SER A 478 -65.43 57.62 -4.38
N PRO A 479 -65.28 58.83 -3.81
CA PRO A 479 -66.00 60.02 -4.26
C PRO A 479 -65.71 60.41 -5.72
N ASP A 480 -64.49 60.09 -6.19
CA ASP A 480 -64.02 60.39 -7.54
C ASP A 480 -64.61 59.45 -8.60
N GLN A 481 -65.04 58.26 -8.18
CA GLN A 481 -65.66 57.25 -9.05
C GLN A 481 -67.19 57.32 -8.98
N ASN A 482 -67.74 57.45 -7.77
CA ASN A 482 -69.17 57.60 -7.53
C ASN A 482 -69.45 58.32 -6.21
N ALA A 483 -69.65 59.64 -6.27
CA ALA A 483 -69.90 60.49 -5.10
C ALA A 483 -71.21 60.17 -4.35
N THR A 484 -72.10 59.37 -4.94
CA THR A 484 -73.46 59.09 -4.40
C THR A 484 -73.75 57.60 -4.20
N GLY A 485 -72.78 56.71 -4.46
CA GLY A 485 -72.95 55.26 -4.40
C GLY A 485 -71.65 54.51 -4.05
N TRP A 486 -71.77 53.22 -3.76
CA TRP A 486 -70.61 52.38 -3.44
C TRP A 486 -69.88 51.94 -4.72
N THR A 487 -68.55 51.90 -4.69
CA THR A 487 -67.65 51.56 -5.81
C THR A 487 -66.98 50.21 -5.57
N ALA A 488 -66.83 49.36 -6.60
CA ALA A 488 -66.12 48.09 -6.49
C ALA A 488 -64.62 48.29 -6.26
N ARG A 489 -64.03 47.53 -5.34
CA ARG A 489 -62.58 47.48 -5.11
C ARG A 489 -61.91 46.65 -6.22
N PRO A 490 -60.67 46.99 -6.61
CA PRO A 490 -59.92 46.27 -7.65
C PRO A 490 -59.63 44.83 -7.22
N SER A 491 -59.28 43.96 -8.18
CA SER A 491 -59.10 42.54 -7.90
C SER A 491 -57.90 42.18 -7.01
N THR A 492 -57.04 43.14 -6.72
CA THR A 492 -55.92 43.01 -5.78
C THR A 492 -56.32 43.32 -4.33
N ALA A 493 -57.57 43.71 -4.09
CA ALA A 493 -58.05 44.05 -2.77
C ALA A 493 -58.41 42.79 -2.00
N SER A 494 -57.80 42.59 -0.83
CA SER A 494 -58.15 41.49 0.05
C SER A 494 -59.56 41.63 0.61
N CYS A 495 -60.20 40.48 0.75
CA CYS A 495 -61.48 40.29 1.41
C CYS A 495 -61.45 38.91 2.12
N ASP A 496 -62.55 38.49 2.71
CA ASP A 496 -62.71 37.17 3.33
C ASP A 496 -64.09 36.66 2.90
N ASP A 497 -64.13 35.51 2.21
CA ASP A 497 -65.36 34.90 1.69
C ASP A 497 -65.98 33.86 2.66
N GLN A 498 -65.35 33.68 3.84
CA GLN A 498 -65.69 32.73 4.90
C GLN A 498 -65.56 31.25 4.53
N SER A 499 -64.88 30.92 3.43
CA SER A 499 -64.53 29.55 3.08
C SER A 499 -63.32 29.06 3.90
N ALA A 500 -63.42 27.85 4.47
CA ALA A 500 -62.32 27.24 5.22
C ALA A 500 -61.17 26.73 4.33
N CYS A 501 -61.33 26.73 3.00
CA CYS A 501 -60.36 26.20 2.03
C CYS A 501 -59.74 27.28 1.12
N SER A 502 -60.15 28.55 1.23
CA SER A 502 -59.50 29.65 0.51
C SER A 502 -58.52 30.36 1.44
N SER A 503 -57.31 30.64 0.93
CA SER A 503 -56.28 31.39 1.66
C SER A 503 -55.87 32.68 0.95
N ASP A 504 -56.43 32.90 -0.24
CA ASP A 504 -56.10 33.99 -1.17
C ASP A 504 -57.35 34.83 -1.53
N ASP A 505 -58.26 35.02 -0.57
CA ASP A 505 -59.50 35.76 -0.79
C ASP A 505 -59.24 37.20 -1.28
N HIS A 506 -59.74 37.48 -2.48
CA HIS A 506 -59.58 38.75 -3.15
C HIS A 506 -60.86 39.16 -3.85
N CYS A 507 -61.01 40.46 -4.10
CA CYS A 507 -62.17 40.95 -4.84
C CYS A 507 -62.07 40.52 -6.31
N ASP A 508 -63.20 40.33 -6.99
CA ASP A 508 -63.23 39.99 -8.43
C ASP A 508 -63.18 41.22 -9.36
N GLY A 509 -63.13 42.43 -8.79
CA GLY A 509 -63.24 43.70 -9.52
C GLY A 509 -64.69 44.09 -9.91
N ALA A 510 -65.67 43.21 -9.69
CA ALA A 510 -67.11 43.47 -9.87
C ALA A 510 -67.85 43.68 -8.52
N GLY A 511 -67.15 43.51 -7.40
CA GLY A 511 -67.65 43.80 -6.06
C GLY A 511 -68.02 42.56 -5.24
N LEU A 512 -67.66 41.36 -5.71
CA LEU A 512 -67.73 40.10 -4.94
C LEU A 512 -66.35 39.71 -4.41
N CYS A 513 -66.34 39.02 -3.28
CA CYS A 513 -65.15 38.35 -2.74
C CYS A 513 -65.07 36.94 -3.32
N VAL A 514 -63.90 36.56 -3.84
CA VAL A 514 -63.61 35.26 -4.48
C VAL A 514 -62.27 34.72 -3.98
N GLY A 515 -62.14 33.41 -3.84
CA GLY A 515 -60.89 32.73 -3.48
C GLY A 515 -60.78 31.37 -4.19
N ASP A 516 -59.55 30.85 -4.35
CA ASP A 516 -59.35 29.51 -4.89
C ASP A 516 -59.92 28.47 -3.92
N LYS A 517 -60.75 27.57 -4.44
CA LYS A 517 -61.35 26.45 -3.69
C LYS A 517 -60.61 25.14 -3.93
N SER A 518 -59.54 25.16 -4.70
CA SER A 518 -58.70 24.01 -4.96
C SER A 518 -57.62 23.91 -3.87
N CYS A 519 -57.60 22.79 -3.15
CA CYS A 519 -56.62 22.52 -2.08
C CYS A 519 -55.23 22.13 -2.60
N ASN A 520 -54.93 22.43 -3.86
CA ASN A 520 -53.75 21.94 -4.55
C ASN A 520 -52.48 22.61 -4.01
N ASP A 521 -51.61 21.83 -3.36
CA ASP A 521 -50.33 22.34 -2.83
C ASP A 521 -49.17 22.27 -3.84
N GLY A 522 -49.44 21.85 -5.07
CA GLY A 522 -48.44 21.72 -6.13
C GLY A 522 -47.49 20.55 -5.95
N VAL A 523 -47.72 19.65 -4.98
CA VAL A 523 -46.88 18.47 -4.75
C VAL A 523 -47.45 17.27 -5.52
N ALA A 524 -46.73 16.79 -6.53
CA ALA A 524 -47.26 15.78 -7.47
C ALA A 524 -47.68 14.42 -6.86
N CYS A 525 -47.29 14.13 -5.62
CA CYS A 525 -47.63 12.88 -4.92
C CYS A 525 -48.47 13.08 -3.66
N THR A 526 -49.17 14.21 -3.53
CA THR A 526 -50.22 14.42 -2.52
C THR A 526 -51.61 14.21 -3.13
N THR A 527 -52.59 13.95 -2.27
CA THR A 527 -53.99 13.87 -2.64
C THR A 527 -54.70 15.06 -1.98
N ASP A 528 -55.06 16.06 -2.78
CA ASP A 528 -55.58 17.33 -2.26
C ASP A 528 -57.09 17.25 -2.02
N THR A 529 -57.50 17.27 -0.75
CA THR A 529 -58.92 17.14 -0.36
C THR A 529 -59.36 18.32 0.51
N CYS A 530 -60.37 19.09 0.06
CA CYS A 530 -61.00 20.11 0.91
C CYS A 530 -61.95 19.45 1.90
N THR A 531 -61.66 19.62 3.20
CA THR A 531 -62.48 19.12 4.31
C THR A 531 -63.17 20.27 5.05
N ALA A 532 -64.11 19.96 5.94
CA ALA A 532 -64.77 20.98 6.77
C ALA A 532 -63.82 21.72 7.73
N SER A 533 -62.60 21.23 7.93
CA SER A 533 -61.53 21.84 8.75
C SER A 533 -60.42 22.51 7.94
N GLY A 534 -60.55 22.57 6.60
CA GLY A 534 -59.54 23.11 5.69
C GLY A 534 -58.93 22.04 4.77
N CYS A 535 -57.81 22.35 4.13
CA CYS A 535 -57.15 21.46 3.17
C CYS A 535 -56.39 20.31 3.85
N ASP A 536 -56.64 19.08 3.40
CA ASP A 536 -55.89 17.88 3.75
C ASP A 536 -55.12 17.36 2.52
N ASN A 537 -53.79 17.42 2.60
CA ASN A 537 -52.87 16.99 1.56
C ASN A 537 -51.99 15.82 2.02
N SER A 538 -52.44 15.08 3.04
CA SER A 538 -51.64 14.03 3.68
C SER A 538 -51.63 12.69 2.90
N GLY A 539 -52.56 12.49 1.97
CA GLY A 539 -52.68 11.24 1.21
C GLY A 539 -51.61 11.08 0.14
N VAL A 540 -50.97 9.91 0.06
CA VAL A 540 -50.02 9.57 -1.03
C VAL A 540 -50.70 8.59 -2.01
N PRO A 541 -50.85 8.94 -3.30
CA PRO A 541 -51.47 8.08 -4.29
C PRO A 541 -50.72 6.74 -4.52
N ASN A 542 -51.44 5.71 -4.95
CA ASN A 542 -50.84 4.44 -5.36
C ASN A 542 -49.83 4.64 -6.49
N GLY A 543 -48.66 3.97 -6.38
CA GLY A 543 -47.57 4.10 -7.34
C GLY A 543 -46.51 5.15 -6.95
N TRP A 544 -46.67 5.82 -5.82
CA TRP A 544 -45.73 6.83 -5.31
C TRP A 544 -45.24 6.51 -3.89
N CYS A 545 -44.00 6.93 -3.60
CA CYS A 545 -43.48 7.08 -2.25
C CYS A 545 -43.18 8.56 -1.99
N ARG A 546 -43.53 9.05 -0.80
CA ARG A 546 -43.15 10.37 -0.30
C ARG A 546 -42.14 10.20 0.84
N ILE A 547 -40.85 10.23 0.50
CA ILE A 547 -39.75 9.92 1.41
C ILE A 547 -39.00 11.21 1.72
N GLY A 548 -38.92 11.59 2.99
CA GLY A 548 -38.31 12.87 3.40
C GLY A 548 -38.98 14.11 2.79
N GLY A 549 -40.28 14.03 2.47
CA GLY A 549 -41.05 15.11 1.84
C GLY A 549 -40.92 15.19 0.31
N THR A 550 -40.02 14.41 -0.30
CA THR A 550 -39.83 14.36 -1.77
C THR A 550 -40.60 13.20 -2.39
N CYS A 551 -41.16 13.43 -3.58
CA CYS A 551 -41.96 12.46 -4.32
C CYS A 551 -41.10 11.57 -5.22
N TYR A 552 -41.22 10.26 -5.08
CA TYR A 552 -40.56 9.25 -5.90
C TYR A 552 -41.60 8.32 -6.53
N THR A 553 -41.45 8.04 -7.83
CA THR A 553 -42.29 7.04 -8.50
C THR A 553 -41.84 5.63 -8.12
N ASN A 554 -42.75 4.65 -8.20
CA ASN A 554 -42.43 3.25 -7.96
C ASN A 554 -41.18 2.80 -8.76
N ASN A 555 -40.29 2.06 -8.10
CA ASN A 555 -38.98 1.62 -8.58
C ASN A 555 -37.91 2.70 -8.79
N THR A 556 -38.15 3.96 -8.41
CA THR A 556 -37.07 4.95 -8.39
C THR A 556 -36.01 4.52 -7.37
N SER A 557 -34.76 4.37 -7.79
CA SER A 557 -33.65 4.03 -6.90
C SER A 557 -33.32 5.20 -5.98
N ASN A 558 -32.90 4.91 -4.75
CA ASN A 558 -32.45 5.92 -3.80
C ASN A 558 -31.12 6.53 -4.29
N PRO A 559 -31.05 7.85 -4.56
CA PRO A 559 -29.82 8.49 -5.02
C PRO A 559 -28.64 8.37 -4.05
N GLY A 560 -28.91 8.20 -2.74
CA GLY A 560 -27.87 8.03 -1.72
C GLY A 560 -27.52 6.57 -1.41
N ASN A 561 -28.27 5.59 -1.94
CA ASN A 561 -27.99 4.17 -1.77
C ASN A 561 -28.72 3.36 -2.86
N VAL A 562 -28.01 2.98 -3.92
CA VAL A 562 -28.54 2.23 -5.07
C VAL A 562 -29.19 0.89 -4.67
N CYS A 563 -28.80 0.32 -3.53
CA CYS A 563 -29.43 -0.90 -2.98
C CYS A 563 -30.79 -0.69 -2.34
N GLN A 564 -31.37 0.51 -2.47
CA GLN A 564 -32.71 0.83 -2.03
C GLN A 564 -33.52 1.46 -3.16
N ARG A 565 -34.84 1.27 -3.12
CA ARG A 565 -35.80 1.86 -4.07
C ARG A 565 -37.11 2.26 -3.42
N CYS A 566 -37.84 3.14 -4.09
CA CYS A 566 -39.25 3.36 -3.78
C CYS A 566 -40.03 2.09 -4.18
N ASN A 567 -40.70 1.48 -3.20
CA ASN A 567 -41.66 0.40 -3.41
C ASN A 567 -42.92 0.71 -2.60
N PRO A 568 -43.93 1.36 -3.21
CA PRO A 568 -45.16 1.76 -2.53
C PRO A 568 -45.94 0.59 -1.92
N GLY A 569 -45.74 -0.64 -2.44
CA GLY A 569 -46.35 -1.86 -1.89
C GLY A 569 -45.67 -2.37 -0.62
N ALA A 570 -44.44 -1.95 -0.34
CA ALA A 570 -43.74 -2.23 0.92
C ALA A 570 -43.82 -1.05 1.88
N SER A 571 -43.53 0.17 1.41
CA SER A 571 -43.70 1.41 2.17
C SER A 571 -43.82 2.62 1.24
N GLN A 572 -44.79 3.49 1.51
CA GLN A 572 -44.94 4.78 0.82
C GLN A 572 -44.12 5.90 1.46
N THR A 573 -43.52 5.70 2.64
CA THR A 573 -42.82 6.75 3.39
C THR A 573 -41.36 6.44 3.69
N ALA A 574 -40.90 5.22 3.36
CA ALA A 574 -39.52 4.79 3.55
C ALA A 574 -38.96 4.05 2.33
N TRP A 575 -37.64 4.11 2.17
CA TRP A 575 -36.92 3.34 1.15
C TRP A 575 -37.01 1.84 1.43
N SER A 576 -37.16 1.04 0.37
CA SER A 576 -37.24 -0.43 0.45
C SER A 576 -36.01 -1.09 -0.17
N PRO A 577 -35.53 -2.24 0.33
CA PRO A 577 -34.38 -2.95 -0.23
C PRO A 577 -34.58 -3.35 -1.71
N GLN A 578 -33.50 -3.26 -2.51
CA GLN A 578 -33.42 -3.86 -3.84
C GLN A 578 -32.90 -5.32 -3.77
N PRO A 579 -33.22 -6.19 -4.76
CA PRO A 579 -32.75 -7.57 -4.82
C PRO A 579 -31.24 -7.69 -4.98
N SER A 580 -30.69 -8.86 -4.68
CA SER A 580 -29.24 -9.09 -4.74
C SER A 580 -28.63 -9.16 -6.13
N THR A 581 -29.46 -9.16 -7.17
CA THR A 581 -29.02 -9.15 -8.58
C THR A 581 -28.71 -7.74 -9.10
N VAL A 582 -28.93 -6.71 -8.28
CA VAL A 582 -28.67 -5.34 -8.66
C VAL A 582 -27.19 -5.04 -8.40
N ALA A 583 -26.50 -4.63 -9.46
CA ALA A 583 -25.15 -4.09 -9.35
C ALA A 583 -25.18 -2.79 -8.54
N CYS A 584 -24.26 -2.67 -7.62
CA CYS A 584 -23.99 -1.44 -6.89
C CYS A 584 -22.49 -1.17 -6.97
N GLU A 585 -22.06 -0.03 -6.48
CA GLU A 585 -20.64 0.26 -6.28
C GLU A 585 -20.49 0.63 -4.80
N ASP A 586 -19.60 -0.06 -4.08
CA ASP A 586 -19.29 0.27 -2.69
C ASP A 586 -18.26 1.41 -2.57
N GLY A 587 -17.75 1.89 -3.72
CA GLY A 587 -16.81 2.99 -3.83
C GLY A 587 -15.34 2.56 -3.68
N SER A 588 -15.06 1.26 -3.59
CA SER A 588 -13.70 0.72 -3.53
C SER A 588 -13.23 0.24 -4.90
N ALA A 589 -12.14 0.81 -5.41
CA ALA A 589 -11.48 0.33 -6.63
C ALA A 589 -10.82 -1.06 -6.48
N CYS A 590 -10.84 -1.64 -5.27
CA CYS A 590 -10.28 -2.96 -4.97
C CYS A 590 -11.26 -4.11 -5.18
N THR A 591 -12.55 -3.80 -5.24
CA THR A 591 -13.63 -4.78 -5.34
C THR A 591 -14.20 -4.74 -6.76
N THR A 592 -14.56 -5.90 -7.29
CA THR A 592 -15.20 -5.99 -8.61
C THR A 592 -16.45 -6.86 -8.49
N GLY A 593 -17.48 -6.58 -9.29
CA GLY A 593 -18.73 -7.34 -9.23
C GLY A 593 -19.58 -7.06 -7.99
N ASP A 594 -19.50 -5.83 -7.48
CA ASP A 594 -20.31 -5.35 -6.36
C ASP A 594 -21.80 -5.49 -6.64
N HIS A 595 -22.51 -6.08 -5.68
CA HIS A 595 -23.94 -6.33 -5.79
C HIS A 595 -24.63 -6.14 -4.45
N CYS A 596 -25.91 -5.79 -4.51
CA CYS A 596 -26.69 -5.63 -3.30
C CYS A 596 -26.84 -6.96 -2.57
N ASN A 597 -26.95 -6.95 -1.24
CA ASN A 597 -27.16 -8.18 -0.47
C ASN A 597 -28.63 -8.56 -0.27
N GLY A 598 -29.56 -7.87 -0.96
CA GLY A 598 -31.01 -8.04 -0.75
C GLY A 598 -31.58 -7.40 0.52
N SER A 599 -30.72 -6.86 1.40
CA SER A 599 -31.11 -6.20 2.67
C SER A 599 -30.88 -4.68 2.65
N GLY A 600 -30.41 -4.14 1.53
CA GLY A 600 -30.20 -2.70 1.36
C GLY A 600 -28.76 -2.22 1.53
N SER A 601 -27.79 -3.14 1.55
CA SER A 601 -26.35 -2.83 1.57
C SER A 601 -25.66 -3.37 0.31
N CYS A 602 -24.64 -2.66 -0.15
CA CYS A 602 -23.74 -3.15 -1.19
C CYS A 602 -22.72 -4.10 -0.57
N THR A 603 -22.44 -5.23 -1.23
CA THR A 603 -21.48 -6.23 -0.80
C THR A 603 -20.56 -6.62 -1.95
N SER A 604 -19.29 -6.83 -1.64
CA SER A 604 -18.22 -6.96 -2.63
C SER A 604 -17.86 -8.41 -2.97
N GLY A 605 -17.45 -8.61 -4.22
CA GLY A 605 -17.07 -9.89 -4.80
C GLY A 605 -15.59 -9.97 -5.16
N GLY A 606 -14.68 -9.88 -4.18
CA GLY A 606 -13.26 -10.21 -4.40
C GLY A 606 -12.29 -9.30 -3.63
N SER A 607 -11.12 -9.87 -3.27
CA SER A 607 -10.01 -9.20 -2.59
C SER A 607 -8.81 -8.98 -3.52
N CYS A 608 -7.89 -8.11 -3.10
CA CYS A 608 -6.63 -7.82 -3.79
C CYS A 608 -5.58 -8.94 -3.69
N TYR A 609 -5.95 -10.22 -3.74
CA TYR A 609 -5.01 -11.33 -3.57
C TYR A 609 -4.34 -11.72 -4.89
N ASP A 610 -3.00 -11.60 -5.00
CA ASP A 610 -2.25 -12.01 -6.22
C ASP A 610 -1.70 -13.45 -6.19
N GLY A 611 -1.83 -14.15 -5.06
CA GLY A 611 -1.36 -15.53 -4.92
C GLY A 611 0.14 -15.68 -4.66
N LEU A 612 0.87 -14.59 -4.42
CA LEU A 612 2.30 -14.62 -4.15
C LEU A 612 2.60 -14.29 -2.68
N SER A 613 3.28 -15.20 -1.97
CA SER A 613 3.59 -15.03 -0.53
C SER A 613 4.68 -13.98 -0.23
N CYS A 614 5.28 -13.39 -1.26
CA CYS A 614 6.34 -12.38 -1.17
C CYS A 614 5.87 -10.97 -1.51
N THR A 615 4.58 -10.78 -1.76
CA THR A 615 3.94 -9.48 -1.95
C THR A 615 2.96 -9.23 -0.81
N ASN A 616 2.81 -7.96 -0.45
CA ASN A 616 1.75 -7.55 0.46
C ASN A 616 0.54 -7.14 -0.39
N ASP A 617 -0.57 -7.85 -0.22
CA ASP A 617 -1.83 -7.55 -0.91
C ASP A 617 -2.49 -6.31 -0.30
N LEU A 618 -2.09 -5.14 -0.79
CA LEU A 618 -2.58 -3.86 -0.28
C LEU A 618 -3.75 -3.36 -1.13
N CYS A 619 -4.86 -3.10 -0.46
CA CYS A 619 -5.99 -2.41 -1.06
C CYS A 619 -5.98 -0.92 -0.68
N ASN A 620 -5.94 -0.06 -1.69
CA ASN A 620 -6.31 1.34 -1.54
C ASN A 620 -7.68 1.57 -2.22
N PRO A 621 -8.76 1.88 -1.48
CA PRO A 621 -10.09 2.07 -2.05
C PRO A 621 -10.18 3.14 -3.16
N ALA A 622 -9.27 4.12 -3.18
CA ALA A 622 -9.27 5.18 -4.19
C ALA A 622 -8.44 4.85 -5.44
N VAL A 623 -7.47 3.93 -5.35
CA VAL A 623 -6.45 3.68 -6.41
C VAL A 623 -6.51 2.25 -6.96
N GLY A 624 -6.98 1.29 -6.16
CA GLY A 624 -7.05 -0.14 -6.50
C GLY A 624 -5.99 -0.97 -5.76
N CYS A 625 -5.76 -2.18 -6.27
CA CYS A 625 -4.82 -3.12 -5.66
C CYS A 625 -3.36 -2.77 -5.97
N SER A 626 -2.49 -2.91 -4.97
CA SER A 626 -1.04 -2.80 -5.12
C SER A 626 -0.35 -3.96 -4.42
N TYR A 627 0.79 -4.38 -4.98
CA TYR A 627 1.48 -5.61 -4.58
C TYR A 627 2.97 -5.33 -4.30
N PRO A 628 3.31 -4.42 -3.37
CA PRO A 628 4.71 -4.19 -3.03
C PRO A 628 5.34 -5.46 -2.47
N THR A 629 6.60 -5.70 -2.83
CA THR A 629 7.37 -6.85 -2.32
C THR A 629 7.55 -6.72 -0.81
N ALA A 630 7.17 -7.76 -0.07
CA ALA A 630 7.24 -7.80 1.38
C ALA A 630 8.68 -7.66 1.88
N SER A 631 8.85 -7.06 3.07
CA SER A 631 10.15 -6.90 3.71
C SER A 631 10.82 -8.27 3.91
N GLY A 632 12.13 -8.35 3.69
CA GLY A 632 12.87 -9.61 3.80
C GLY A 632 12.56 -10.65 2.71
N LYS A 633 11.79 -10.30 1.67
CA LYS A 633 11.51 -11.16 0.51
C LYS A 633 12.06 -10.58 -0.80
N CYS A 634 12.37 -11.47 -1.73
CA CYS A 634 12.58 -11.16 -3.15
C CYS A 634 11.44 -11.78 -3.98
N LYS A 635 10.96 -11.04 -4.98
CA LYS A 635 10.10 -11.53 -6.06
C LYS A 635 10.93 -11.58 -7.34
N ILE A 636 11.43 -12.76 -7.71
CA ILE A 636 12.30 -12.95 -8.87
C ILE A 636 11.58 -13.86 -9.87
N ASN A 637 11.29 -13.35 -11.07
CA ASN A 637 10.54 -14.07 -12.11
C ASN A 637 9.19 -14.65 -11.61
N ASP A 638 8.41 -13.85 -10.86
CA ASP A 638 7.12 -14.25 -10.25
C ASP A 638 7.19 -15.43 -9.27
N ALA A 639 8.39 -15.78 -8.79
CA ALA A 639 8.60 -16.71 -7.69
C ALA A 639 9.10 -15.98 -6.44
N CYS A 640 8.72 -16.52 -5.28
CA CYS A 640 9.01 -15.94 -3.99
C CYS A 640 10.21 -16.61 -3.34
N TYR A 641 11.15 -15.77 -2.89
CA TYR A 641 12.37 -16.19 -2.19
C TYR A 641 12.52 -15.37 -0.91
N SER A 642 12.95 -16.01 0.17
CA SER A 642 13.33 -15.35 1.41
C SER A 642 14.75 -14.78 1.29
N ASN A 643 15.04 -13.72 2.05
CA ASN A 643 16.38 -13.17 2.10
C ASN A 643 17.39 -14.26 2.51
N GLY A 644 18.42 -14.45 1.68
CA GLY A 644 19.42 -15.50 1.84
C GLY A 644 19.19 -16.76 1.01
N ASP A 645 17.99 -17.00 0.48
CA ASP A 645 17.70 -18.16 -0.37
C ASP A 645 18.60 -18.15 -1.60
N THR A 646 19.14 -19.32 -1.96
CA THR A 646 20.05 -19.45 -3.11
C THR A 646 19.27 -19.72 -4.39
N GLN A 647 19.85 -19.32 -5.54
CA GLN A 647 19.23 -19.59 -6.82
C GLN A 647 19.19 -21.10 -7.08
N PRO A 648 18.03 -21.67 -7.46
CA PRO A 648 17.95 -23.05 -7.89
C PRO A 648 18.97 -23.34 -9.00
N GLY A 649 19.86 -24.30 -8.76
CA GLY A 649 20.91 -24.69 -9.70
C GLY A 649 22.16 -23.80 -9.72
N ASN A 650 22.21 -22.69 -8.97
CA ASN A 650 23.43 -21.88 -8.83
C ASN A 650 23.54 -21.21 -7.45
N VAL A 651 24.27 -21.86 -6.54
CA VAL A 651 24.53 -21.37 -5.16
C VAL A 651 25.29 -20.03 -5.10
N CYS A 652 25.96 -19.63 -6.19
CA CYS A 652 26.69 -18.38 -6.28
C CYS A 652 25.79 -17.15 -6.51
N TYR A 653 24.49 -17.37 -6.57
CA TYR A 653 23.47 -16.35 -6.51
C TYR A 653 22.55 -16.57 -5.32
N LYS A 654 22.10 -15.47 -4.71
CA LYS A 654 21.12 -15.47 -3.63
C LYS A 654 20.15 -14.30 -3.72
N CYS A 655 18.99 -14.45 -3.09
CA CYS A 655 18.14 -13.33 -2.74
C CYS A 655 18.87 -12.49 -1.68
N ASN A 656 19.10 -11.21 -1.99
CA ASN A 656 19.66 -10.24 -1.07
C ASN A 656 18.85 -8.96 -1.14
N THR A 657 17.93 -8.82 -0.19
CA THR A 657 16.94 -7.73 -0.18
C THR A 657 17.57 -6.35 -0.04
N SER A 658 18.80 -6.26 0.49
CA SER A 658 19.54 -5.00 0.61
C SER A 658 20.20 -4.54 -0.69
N VAL A 659 20.26 -5.40 -1.71
CA VAL A 659 20.82 -5.07 -3.03
C VAL A 659 19.70 -4.95 -4.06
N THR A 660 18.86 -5.97 -4.17
CA THR A 660 17.68 -5.97 -5.03
C THR A 660 16.66 -6.99 -4.56
N GLN A 661 15.38 -6.66 -4.70
CA GLN A 661 14.26 -7.57 -4.43
C GLN A 661 13.68 -8.19 -5.69
N SER A 662 14.14 -7.78 -6.88
CA SER A 662 13.61 -8.22 -8.18
C SER A 662 14.61 -9.02 -9.02
N GLY A 663 15.81 -9.25 -8.50
CA GLY A 663 16.85 -10.02 -9.20
C GLY A 663 17.76 -10.80 -8.25
N TRP A 664 18.55 -11.69 -8.83
CA TRP A 664 19.56 -12.46 -8.10
C TRP A 664 20.79 -11.59 -7.80
N SER A 665 21.31 -11.70 -6.57
CA SER A 665 22.52 -11.01 -6.13
C SER A 665 23.69 -12.00 -5.98
N TYR A 666 24.93 -11.53 -6.15
CA TYR A 666 26.10 -12.37 -5.98
C TYR A 666 26.25 -12.86 -4.53
N ASN A 667 26.51 -14.16 -4.38
CA ASN A 667 26.77 -14.81 -3.10
C ASN A 667 28.28 -15.04 -2.88
N ASN A 668 29.06 -13.96 -2.97
CA ASN A 668 30.53 -14.05 -2.92
C ASN A 668 31.01 -14.65 -1.59
N GLY A 669 31.98 -15.58 -1.67
CA GLY A 669 32.57 -16.26 -0.52
C GLY A 669 31.76 -17.45 0.01
N ALA A 670 30.57 -17.72 -0.52
CA ALA A 670 29.85 -18.95 -0.19
C ALA A 670 30.59 -20.18 -0.74
N SER A 671 30.59 -21.28 0.02
CA SER A 671 31.10 -22.56 -0.45
C SER A 671 30.27 -23.06 -1.63
N CYS A 672 30.94 -23.58 -2.64
CA CYS A 672 30.30 -24.18 -3.80
C CYS A 672 31.11 -25.41 -4.25
N ASN A 673 30.76 -26.00 -5.39
CA ASN A 673 31.56 -27.04 -6.03
C ASN A 673 31.57 -26.72 -7.54
N ASP A 674 32.76 -26.51 -8.12
CA ASP A 674 32.90 -26.16 -9.54
C ASP A 674 32.96 -27.39 -10.45
N GLY A 675 32.85 -28.59 -9.88
CA GLY A 675 32.92 -29.88 -10.54
C GLY A 675 34.34 -30.31 -10.89
N ASN A 676 35.37 -29.54 -10.51
CA ASN A 676 36.77 -29.86 -10.78
C ASN A 676 37.40 -30.55 -9.56
N GLU A 677 37.67 -31.85 -9.70
CA GLU A 677 38.33 -32.66 -8.65
C GLU A 677 39.76 -32.19 -8.31
N CYS A 678 40.35 -31.32 -9.13
CA CYS A 678 41.69 -30.76 -8.94
C CYS A 678 41.71 -29.37 -8.33
N THR A 679 40.58 -28.90 -7.81
CA THR A 679 40.49 -27.70 -6.99
C THR A 679 39.98 -28.03 -5.60
N ASN A 680 40.45 -27.27 -4.61
CA ASN A 680 40.04 -27.36 -3.22
C ASN A 680 39.55 -25.99 -2.73
N GLY A 681 38.60 -26.01 -1.79
CA GLY A 681 38.09 -24.79 -1.17
C GLY A 681 37.32 -23.92 -2.15
N ASP A 682 36.51 -24.53 -3.01
CA ASP A 682 35.68 -23.87 -4.01
C ASP A 682 34.77 -22.81 -3.38
N THR A 683 34.91 -21.58 -3.85
CA THR A 683 34.13 -20.44 -3.37
C THR A 683 33.53 -19.66 -4.51
N CYS A 684 32.36 -19.08 -4.23
CA CYS A 684 31.65 -18.25 -5.18
C CYS A 684 32.35 -16.90 -5.35
N ALA A 685 32.57 -16.50 -6.60
CA ALA A 685 33.06 -15.18 -6.98
C ALA A 685 32.35 -14.71 -8.26
N SER A 686 31.62 -13.60 -8.16
CA SER A 686 30.91 -12.98 -9.31
C SER A 686 29.98 -13.94 -10.06
N GLY A 687 29.28 -14.82 -9.32
CA GLY A 687 28.33 -15.79 -9.89
C GLY A 687 28.96 -17.06 -10.45
N GLY A 688 30.28 -17.16 -10.48
CA GLY A 688 31.02 -18.38 -10.78
C GLY A 688 31.49 -19.09 -9.51
N CYS A 689 31.60 -20.41 -9.58
CA CYS A 689 32.26 -21.22 -8.56
C CYS A 689 33.69 -21.53 -9.05
N ALA A 690 34.69 -21.32 -8.20
CA ALA A 690 36.07 -21.69 -8.50
C ALA A 690 36.83 -22.01 -7.21
N GLY A 691 37.69 -23.03 -7.23
CA GLY A 691 38.60 -23.34 -6.12
C GLY A 691 40.07 -23.06 -6.39
N THR A 692 40.88 -23.38 -5.40
CA THR A 692 42.35 -23.28 -5.48
C THR A 692 42.92 -24.58 -6.05
N PRO A 693 43.79 -24.53 -7.07
CA PRO A 693 44.47 -25.71 -7.61
C PRO A 693 45.11 -26.57 -6.51
N ASN A 694 44.92 -27.89 -6.61
CA ASN A 694 45.62 -28.86 -5.78
C ASN A 694 47.04 -29.11 -6.34
N THR A 695 48.00 -28.30 -5.92
CA THR A 695 49.42 -28.42 -6.28
C THR A 695 50.17 -29.33 -5.30
N ASP A 696 51.34 -29.83 -5.67
CA ASP A 696 52.18 -30.60 -4.74
C ASP A 696 53.10 -29.72 -3.87
N ASP A 697 53.91 -30.37 -3.02
CA ASP A 697 54.84 -29.72 -2.07
C ASP A 697 56.11 -29.14 -2.74
N TYR A 698 56.30 -29.38 -4.04
CA TYR A 698 57.47 -28.98 -4.82
C TYR A 698 57.19 -27.84 -5.81
N GLU A 699 55.94 -27.36 -5.84
CA GLU A 699 55.47 -26.29 -6.70
C GLU A 699 56.42 -25.07 -6.72
N GLY A 700 56.85 -24.70 -7.93
CA GLY A 700 57.87 -23.67 -8.18
C GLY A 700 59.19 -24.21 -8.73
N ASN A 701 59.36 -25.53 -8.81
CA ASN A 701 60.47 -26.22 -9.49
C ASN A 701 60.33 -26.28 -11.03
N ASN A 702 59.59 -25.33 -11.60
CA ASN A 702 59.23 -25.18 -13.02
C ASN A 702 60.37 -24.83 -13.99
N SER A 703 61.62 -24.96 -13.55
CA SER A 703 62.78 -24.72 -14.40
C SER A 703 64.04 -25.34 -13.80
N VAL A 704 65.04 -25.60 -14.65
CA VAL A 704 66.36 -26.09 -14.24
C VAL A 704 67.03 -25.22 -13.16
N GLY A 705 66.78 -23.90 -13.14
CA GLY A 705 67.33 -22.98 -12.13
C GLY A 705 66.57 -22.98 -10.80
N ALA A 706 65.34 -23.49 -10.80
CA ALA A 706 64.49 -23.66 -9.63
C ALA A 706 64.40 -25.13 -9.17
N ALA A 707 65.22 -26.00 -9.75
CA ALA A 707 65.18 -27.42 -9.52
C ALA A 707 65.29 -27.75 -8.02
N LYS A 708 64.39 -28.60 -7.53
CA LYS A 708 64.34 -28.96 -6.12
C LYS A 708 65.37 -30.02 -5.80
N SER A 709 66.25 -29.74 -4.84
CA SER A 709 67.16 -30.76 -4.31
C SER A 709 66.38 -31.83 -3.54
N LEU A 710 66.47 -33.06 -4.02
CA LEU A 710 65.96 -34.24 -3.35
C LEU A 710 66.85 -34.58 -2.14
N PRO A 711 66.26 -35.12 -1.07
CA PRO A 711 67.03 -35.55 0.08
C PRO A 711 67.81 -36.81 -0.28
N TYR A 712 69.06 -36.90 0.17
CA TYR A 712 70.01 -38.02 -0.02
C TYR A 712 70.99 -37.85 -1.20
N ASN A 713 72.28 -38.03 -0.87
CA ASN A 713 73.37 -38.09 -1.83
C ASN A 713 73.84 -39.55 -1.91
N PHE A 714 74.05 -40.06 -3.11
CA PHE A 714 74.43 -41.45 -3.31
C PHE A 714 75.95 -41.60 -3.44
N GLY A 715 76.49 -42.70 -2.89
CA GLY A 715 77.85 -43.15 -3.16
C GLY A 715 77.91 -44.26 -4.22
N ASP A 716 79.13 -44.57 -4.67
CA ASP A 716 79.49 -45.68 -5.56
C ASP A 716 79.15 -47.11 -5.06
N GLY A 717 78.97 -47.30 -3.74
CA GLY A 717 78.62 -48.59 -3.12
C GLY A 717 77.13 -48.78 -2.84
N GLU A 718 76.30 -47.80 -3.18
CA GLU A 718 74.86 -47.81 -2.93
C GLU A 718 74.11 -48.13 -4.22
N GLY A 719 73.36 -49.23 -4.20
CA GLY A 719 72.80 -49.85 -5.40
C GLY A 719 71.29 -49.60 -5.57
N TRP A 720 70.85 -49.51 -6.81
CA TRP A 720 69.47 -49.19 -7.21
C TRP A 720 68.40 -50.07 -6.56
N ALA A 721 68.73 -51.34 -6.33
CA ALA A 721 67.80 -52.32 -5.77
C ALA A 721 67.51 -52.11 -4.27
N ALA A 722 68.49 -51.62 -3.50
CA ALA A 722 68.40 -51.52 -2.04
C ALA A 722 68.30 -50.08 -1.53
N ASP A 723 68.93 -49.13 -2.24
CA ASP A 723 69.21 -47.81 -1.68
C ASP A 723 68.44 -46.67 -2.36
N ALA A 724 67.83 -46.93 -3.52
CA ALA A 724 67.03 -45.94 -4.23
C ALA A 724 65.94 -45.32 -3.33
N ARG A 725 65.70 -44.03 -3.53
CA ARG A 725 64.71 -43.23 -2.79
C ARG A 725 63.58 -42.84 -3.73
N SER A 726 62.44 -42.46 -3.16
CA SER A 726 61.26 -42.05 -3.92
C SER A 726 60.64 -40.79 -3.36
N THR A 727 60.11 -39.97 -4.26
CA THR A 727 59.23 -38.85 -3.94
C THR A 727 57.95 -38.95 -4.78
N THR A 728 56.94 -38.14 -4.45
CA THR A 728 55.69 -38.02 -5.20
C THR A 728 55.41 -36.56 -5.49
N ALA A 729 54.91 -36.28 -6.69
CA ALA A 729 54.63 -34.94 -7.22
C ALA A 729 53.50 -35.04 -8.26
N ASN A 730 52.90 -33.95 -8.72
CA ASN A 730 51.94 -33.91 -9.82
C ASN A 730 52.35 -32.83 -10.84
N LEU A 731 51.68 -32.80 -11.99
CA LEU A 731 51.96 -31.82 -13.06
C LEU A 731 50.74 -30.92 -13.28
N TYR A 732 50.32 -30.21 -12.23
CA TYR A 732 49.12 -29.38 -12.21
C TYR A 732 49.35 -28.09 -11.41
N PRO A 733 48.94 -26.90 -11.90
CA PRO A 733 48.00 -26.65 -12.99
C PRO A 733 48.66 -26.59 -14.38
N SER A 734 47.93 -26.07 -15.37
CA SER A 734 48.41 -26.01 -16.74
C SER A 734 49.72 -25.23 -16.89
N GLY A 735 50.77 -25.92 -17.33
CA GLY A 735 52.10 -25.35 -17.57
C GLY A 735 53.15 -25.80 -16.56
N ASP A 736 52.76 -26.63 -15.59
CA ASP A 736 53.63 -27.22 -14.59
C ASP A 736 54.58 -28.28 -15.18
N GLU A 737 55.82 -28.28 -14.69
CA GLU A 737 56.95 -29.10 -15.06
C GLU A 737 57.90 -29.23 -13.86
N ASP A 738 58.23 -30.45 -13.48
CA ASP A 738 59.09 -30.65 -12.33
C ASP A 738 60.56 -30.79 -12.69
N TRP A 739 61.40 -30.00 -12.04
CA TRP A 739 62.84 -30.20 -12.02
C TRP A 739 63.31 -30.61 -10.62
N PHE A 740 64.10 -31.68 -10.54
CA PHE A 740 64.73 -32.16 -9.32
C PHE A 740 66.24 -32.28 -9.48
N THR A 741 66.97 -32.24 -8.37
CA THR A 741 68.40 -32.55 -8.34
C THR A 741 68.75 -33.53 -7.26
N TYR A 742 69.70 -34.43 -7.54
CA TYR A 742 70.34 -35.25 -6.51
C TYR A 742 71.81 -35.48 -6.87
N ARG A 743 72.65 -35.68 -5.85
CA ARG A 743 74.09 -35.86 -6.03
C ARG A 743 74.47 -37.34 -6.04
N VAL A 744 75.39 -37.71 -6.94
CA VAL A 744 76.05 -39.03 -6.91
C VAL A 744 77.55 -38.78 -6.85
N ALA A 745 78.21 -39.43 -5.90
CA ALA A 745 79.63 -39.31 -5.63
C ALA A 745 80.37 -40.57 -6.06
N ASP A 746 81.44 -40.39 -6.82
CA ASP A 746 82.41 -41.43 -7.14
C ASP A 746 83.54 -41.36 -6.12
N ASN A 747 83.52 -42.26 -5.13
CA ASN A 747 84.47 -42.25 -4.01
C ASN A 747 85.50 -43.39 -4.11
N ASN A 748 85.48 -44.19 -5.17
CA ASN A 748 86.24 -45.44 -5.28
C ASN A 748 86.44 -45.87 -6.74
N ASN A 749 87.71 -46.05 -7.12
CA ASN A 749 88.18 -46.39 -8.48
C ASN A 749 87.71 -47.74 -9.07
N PHE A 750 86.70 -48.41 -8.51
CA PHE A 750 86.21 -49.72 -8.99
C PHE A 750 84.77 -49.70 -9.50
N PHE A 751 83.98 -48.68 -9.17
CA PHE A 751 82.57 -48.58 -9.55
C PHE A 751 82.30 -47.20 -10.15
N GLN A 752 81.77 -47.17 -11.37
CA GLN A 752 81.39 -45.92 -12.02
C GLN A 752 79.95 -45.59 -11.63
N PRO A 753 79.59 -44.32 -11.47
CA PRO A 753 78.22 -43.93 -11.19
C PRO A 753 77.31 -44.17 -12.40
N HIS A 754 76.16 -44.82 -12.16
CA HIS A 754 75.05 -44.98 -13.10
C HIS A 754 73.77 -44.34 -12.53
N PRO A 755 73.67 -43.00 -12.55
CA PRO A 755 72.45 -42.29 -12.16
C PRO A 755 71.24 -42.87 -12.89
N THR A 756 70.32 -43.42 -12.09
CA THR A 756 69.11 -44.07 -12.58
C THR A 756 67.90 -43.41 -11.94
N VAL A 757 66.89 -43.13 -12.76
CA VAL A 757 65.60 -42.63 -12.31
C VAL A 757 64.47 -43.40 -12.97
N GLU A 758 63.40 -43.59 -12.22
CA GLU A 758 62.18 -44.24 -12.68
C GLU A 758 60.98 -43.39 -12.29
N LEU A 759 60.19 -43.02 -13.28
CA LEU A 759 58.88 -42.42 -13.14
C LEU A 759 57.84 -43.53 -13.18
N SER A 760 56.92 -43.57 -12.22
CA SER A 760 55.83 -44.54 -12.15
C SER A 760 54.54 -43.88 -11.67
N GLY A 761 53.41 -44.56 -11.79
CA GLY A 761 52.12 -43.98 -11.42
C GLY A 761 51.67 -42.87 -12.37
N ILE A 762 52.10 -42.91 -13.63
CA ILE A 762 51.65 -41.96 -14.65
C ILE A 762 50.13 -42.13 -14.83
N PRO A 763 49.33 -41.05 -14.68
CA PRO A 763 47.88 -41.17 -14.73
C PRO A 763 47.37 -41.70 -16.07
N ALA A 764 46.26 -42.43 -16.05
CA ALA A 764 45.70 -43.05 -17.26
C ALA A 764 45.36 -41.98 -18.32
N GLY A 765 45.78 -42.22 -19.56
CA GLY A 765 45.57 -41.28 -20.67
C GLY A 765 46.58 -40.12 -20.73
N MET A 766 47.56 -40.08 -19.82
CA MET A 766 48.65 -39.11 -19.83
C MET A 766 49.90 -39.65 -20.50
N ASN A 767 50.68 -38.75 -21.08
CA ASN A 767 52.01 -39.02 -21.59
C ASN A 767 53.00 -38.05 -20.95
N TYR A 768 53.67 -38.50 -19.89
CA TYR A 768 54.75 -37.77 -19.24
C TYR A 768 56.06 -38.18 -19.91
N ASN A 769 57.10 -37.35 -19.82
CA ASN A 769 58.45 -37.67 -20.27
C ASN A 769 59.44 -37.38 -19.16
N LEU A 770 60.35 -38.32 -18.94
CA LEU A 770 61.41 -38.29 -17.94
C LEU A 770 62.75 -38.05 -18.63
N CYS A 771 63.47 -37.03 -18.19
CA CYS A 771 64.83 -36.75 -18.65
C CYS A 771 65.78 -36.58 -17.48
N VAL A 772 67.03 -36.99 -17.65
CA VAL A 772 68.12 -36.73 -16.71
C VAL A 772 69.27 -36.07 -17.44
N TYR A 773 69.74 -34.96 -16.89
CA TYR A 773 70.90 -34.22 -17.34
C TYR A 773 71.99 -34.31 -16.28
N TRP A 774 73.24 -34.35 -16.70
CA TRP A 774 74.38 -34.51 -15.80
C TRP A 774 75.25 -33.26 -15.76
N GLN A 775 75.64 -32.87 -14.55
CA GLN A 775 76.64 -31.84 -14.31
C GLN A 775 77.77 -32.41 -13.46
N CYS A 776 78.96 -32.52 -14.04
CA CYS A 776 80.17 -32.87 -13.29
C CYS A 776 80.56 -31.75 -12.31
N ASP A 777 81.15 -32.10 -11.17
CA ASP A 777 81.68 -31.12 -10.22
C ASP A 777 82.88 -30.35 -10.82
N ASP A 778 83.71 -31.01 -11.64
CA ASP A 778 84.72 -30.39 -12.51
C ASP A 778 84.49 -30.80 -13.99
N PRO A 779 83.75 -30.00 -14.78
CA PRO A 779 83.35 -30.38 -16.14
C PRO A 779 84.45 -30.27 -17.21
N GLY A 780 85.63 -29.72 -16.87
CA GLY A 780 86.77 -29.56 -17.79
C GLY A 780 86.43 -28.93 -19.16
N ASP A 781 87.10 -29.41 -20.21
CA ASP A 781 86.90 -28.98 -21.61
C ASP A 781 85.76 -29.74 -22.34
N GLY A 782 84.93 -30.52 -21.63
CA GLY A 782 83.69 -31.06 -22.19
C GLY A 782 83.17 -32.34 -21.57
N GLN A 783 82.29 -32.23 -20.58
CA GLN A 783 81.47 -33.33 -20.06
C GLN A 783 80.61 -34.03 -21.15
N SER A 784 80.48 -35.35 -21.04
CA SER A 784 79.63 -36.19 -21.90
C SER A 784 78.81 -37.20 -21.10
N THR A 785 77.76 -37.76 -21.71
CA THR A 785 76.97 -38.85 -21.12
C THR A 785 76.65 -39.89 -22.19
N SER A 786 76.55 -41.15 -21.78
CA SER A 786 75.97 -42.23 -22.56
C SER A 786 74.67 -42.72 -21.92
N CYS A 787 73.67 -43.03 -22.74
CA CYS A 787 72.37 -43.47 -22.25
C CYS A 787 72.31 -44.99 -22.27
N GLU A 788 72.41 -45.61 -21.09
CA GLU A 788 72.25 -47.06 -20.93
C GLU A 788 70.76 -47.44 -21.01
N GLN A 789 69.87 -46.55 -20.54
CA GLN A 789 68.43 -46.64 -20.73
C GLN A 789 67.85 -45.26 -21.09
N GLY A 790 67.09 -45.23 -22.18
CA GLY A 790 66.62 -43.98 -22.81
C GLY A 790 67.43 -43.61 -24.04
N SER A 791 67.24 -42.39 -24.55
CA SER A 791 67.91 -41.85 -25.72
C SER A 791 68.55 -40.50 -25.41
N SER A 792 69.69 -40.22 -26.05
CA SER A 792 70.38 -38.93 -25.90
C SER A 792 69.47 -37.77 -26.32
N THR A 793 69.48 -36.69 -25.54
CA THR A 793 68.69 -35.48 -25.81
C THR A 793 69.57 -34.25 -25.99
N ALA A 794 68.97 -33.13 -26.40
CA ALA A 794 69.65 -31.85 -26.51
C ALA A 794 70.15 -31.38 -25.14
N LYS A 795 71.33 -30.75 -25.12
CA LYS A 795 71.92 -30.23 -23.87
C LYS A 795 71.04 -29.13 -23.28
N VAL A 796 70.85 -29.13 -21.96
CA VAL A 796 70.20 -28.04 -21.20
C VAL A 796 71.28 -27.34 -20.37
N ASN A 797 71.44 -26.02 -20.55
CA ASN A 797 72.51 -25.24 -19.89
C ASN A 797 73.92 -25.86 -20.02
N GLY A 798 74.22 -26.51 -21.15
CA GLY A 798 75.50 -27.19 -21.38
C GLY A 798 75.61 -28.60 -20.78
N MET A 799 74.59 -29.06 -20.04
CA MET A 799 74.51 -30.40 -19.47
C MET A 799 74.03 -31.42 -20.51
N PRO A 800 74.82 -32.46 -20.84
CA PRO A 800 74.36 -33.58 -21.64
C PRO A 800 73.35 -34.42 -20.84
N GLY A 801 72.44 -35.09 -21.53
CA GLY A 801 71.37 -35.82 -20.87
C GLY A 801 70.72 -36.89 -21.73
N CYS A 802 69.91 -37.69 -21.06
CA CYS A 802 69.14 -38.81 -21.60
C CYS A 802 67.67 -38.61 -21.26
N CYS A 803 66.77 -38.96 -22.19
CA CYS A 803 65.33 -38.98 -21.94
C CYS A 803 64.76 -40.36 -22.24
N SER A 804 63.71 -40.76 -21.53
CA SER A 804 62.98 -42.01 -21.79
C SER A 804 62.41 -42.01 -23.21
N ALA A 805 61.83 -40.87 -23.64
CA ALA A 805 61.15 -40.68 -24.91
C ALA A 805 60.09 -41.76 -25.18
N ALA A 806 59.54 -42.36 -24.12
CA ALA A 806 58.47 -43.34 -24.22
C ALA A 806 57.15 -42.60 -24.48
N SER A 807 56.25 -43.24 -25.24
CA SER A 807 54.92 -42.68 -25.52
C SER A 807 53.85 -43.56 -24.91
N GLY A 808 53.06 -43.02 -23.97
CA GLY A 808 51.90 -43.71 -23.40
C GLY A 808 52.25 -44.88 -22.47
N SER A 809 53.40 -44.81 -21.79
CA SER A 809 53.80 -45.78 -20.78
C SER A 809 53.25 -45.40 -19.40
N SER A 810 52.95 -46.40 -18.55
CA SER A 810 52.64 -46.18 -17.13
C SER A 810 53.89 -45.98 -16.26
N THR A 811 55.06 -46.28 -16.83
CA THR A 811 56.38 -46.22 -16.18
C THR A 811 57.44 -45.78 -17.18
N GLU A 812 58.35 -44.92 -16.78
CA GLU A 812 59.50 -44.51 -17.58
C GLU A 812 60.79 -44.66 -16.79
N ILE A 813 61.88 -45.05 -17.44
CA ILE A 813 63.16 -45.22 -16.77
C ILE A 813 64.23 -44.59 -17.64
N VAL A 814 65.12 -43.82 -16.99
CA VAL A 814 66.33 -43.27 -17.59
C VAL A 814 67.52 -43.70 -16.76
N GLU A 815 68.51 -44.28 -17.42
CA GLU A 815 69.80 -44.61 -16.86
C GLU A 815 70.85 -43.95 -17.74
N LEU A 816 71.65 -43.07 -17.14
CA LEU A 816 72.78 -42.46 -17.81
C LEU A 816 74.09 -42.90 -17.16
N LYS A 817 75.13 -42.92 -17.96
CA LYS A 817 76.51 -43.11 -17.54
C LYS A 817 77.29 -41.83 -17.89
N PRO A 818 77.72 -41.05 -16.89
CA PRO A 818 78.47 -39.83 -17.11
C PRO A 818 79.93 -40.10 -17.46
N ASP A 819 80.56 -39.11 -18.08
CA ASP A 819 81.98 -39.07 -18.41
C ASP A 819 82.47 -37.64 -18.14
N CYS A 820 83.26 -37.50 -17.07
CA CYS A 820 83.74 -36.23 -16.53
C CYS A 820 85.24 -36.08 -16.78
N PRO A 821 85.67 -35.38 -17.85
CA PRO A 821 87.08 -35.25 -18.17
C PRO A 821 87.79 -34.28 -17.20
N ASN A 822 88.72 -34.81 -16.40
CA ASN A 822 89.54 -34.03 -15.47
C ASN A 822 90.42 -32.99 -16.20
N SER A 823 90.48 -31.76 -15.66
CA SER A 823 91.25 -30.63 -16.20
C SER A 823 92.79 -30.71 -16.00
N GLY A 824 93.28 -31.84 -15.47
CA GLY A 824 94.70 -32.22 -15.57
C GLY A 824 95.35 -32.62 -14.25
N THR A 825 95.29 -33.90 -13.91
CA THR A 825 96.37 -34.74 -13.37
C THR A 825 95.86 -36.19 -13.31
N PHE A 826 96.67 -37.16 -13.73
CA PHE A 826 96.34 -38.60 -13.76
C PHE A 826 96.12 -39.17 -12.35
N THR A 827 94.91 -39.01 -11.82
CA THR A 827 94.28 -39.86 -10.82
C THR A 827 92.82 -40.05 -11.24
N ALA A 828 92.29 -41.26 -10.99
CA ALA A 828 91.09 -41.87 -11.56
C ALA A 828 89.86 -40.96 -11.76
N ASP A 829 89.13 -41.22 -12.86
CA ASP A 829 87.66 -41.33 -12.93
C ASP A 829 86.96 -40.60 -11.77
N ASP A 830 86.78 -39.28 -11.88
CA ASP A 830 85.99 -38.49 -10.92
C ASP A 830 84.67 -38.14 -11.57
N GLU A 831 83.83 -39.16 -11.75
CA GLU A 831 82.48 -38.99 -12.30
C GLU A 831 81.48 -38.44 -11.26
N THR A 832 81.99 -37.78 -10.21
CA THR A 832 81.18 -37.12 -9.21
C THR A 832 80.43 -35.92 -9.79
N GLY A 833 79.14 -35.83 -9.49
CA GLY A 833 78.32 -34.74 -10.00
C GLY A 833 76.87 -34.78 -9.54
N THR A 834 76.08 -33.90 -10.17
CA THR A 834 74.67 -33.70 -9.86
C THR A 834 73.81 -34.12 -11.06
N ALA A 835 72.85 -35.00 -10.81
CA ALA A 835 71.79 -35.33 -11.76
C ALA A 835 70.67 -34.29 -11.64
N PHE A 836 70.29 -33.69 -12.77
CA PHE A 836 69.11 -32.85 -12.94
C PHE A 836 68.02 -33.66 -13.62
N VAL A 837 66.98 -34.00 -12.89
CA VAL A 837 65.85 -34.77 -13.36
C VAL A 837 64.75 -33.82 -13.79
N ARG A 838 64.18 -34.02 -14.96
CA ARG A 838 63.05 -33.25 -15.50
C ARG A 838 61.90 -34.19 -15.78
N VAL A 839 60.73 -33.89 -15.23
CA VAL A 839 59.47 -34.59 -15.50
C VAL A 839 58.50 -33.58 -16.09
N TYR A 840 57.94 -33.87 -17.27
CA TYR A 840 57.02 -32.94 -17.92
C TYR A 840 55.99 -33.64 -18.78
N ARG A 841 54.86 -32.97 -18.98
CA ARG A 841 53.76 -33.53 -19.78
C ARG A 841 53.98 -33.25 -21.26
N VAL A 842 53.91 -34.30 -22.08
CA VAL A 842 53.93 -34.22 -23.54
C VAL A 842 52.51 -34.08 -24.11
N SER A 843 51.57 -34.89 -23.61
CA SER A 843 50.16 -34.88 -24.03
C SER A 843 49.23 -35.52 -22.99
N GLY A 844 47.92 -35.34 -23.14
CA GLY A 844 46.89 -35.82 -22.19
C GLY A 844 46.07 -34.67 -21.62
N THR A 845 44.99 -34.96 -20.91
CA THR A 845 44.22 -33.94 -20.16
C THR A 845 45.03 -33.45 -18.95
N TRP A 846 44.59 -32.40 -18.25
CA TRP A 846 45.24 -32.02 -17.00
C TRP A 846 44.69 -32.90 -15.86
N THR A 847 45.55 -33.32 -14.95
CA THR A 847 45.19 -34.07 -13.75
C THR A 847 46.14 -33.71 -12.61
N CYS A 848 45.60 -33.66 -11.41
CA CYS A 848 46.31 -33.46 -10.15
C CYS A 848 46.71 -34.78 -9.48
N SER A 849 46.58 -35.91 -10.20
CA SER A 849 47.04 -37.21 -9.70
C SER A 849 48.56 -37.22 -9.57
N ASN A 850 49.05 -37.63 -8.41
CA ASN A 850 50.48 -37.73 -8.15
C ASN A 850 51.12 -38.87 -8.96
N TYR A 851 52.25 -38.58 -9.58
CA TYR A 851 53.21 -39.59 -10.03
C TYR A 851 54.21 -39.90 -8.90
N SER A 852 54.97 -40.99 -9.04
CA SER A 852 56.10 -41.31 -8.16
C SER A 852 57.41 -41.30 -8.93
N LEU A 853 58.38 -40.54 -8.42
CA LEU A 853 59.73 -40.47 -8.95
C LEU A 853 60.68 -41.20 -8.02
N LYS A 854 61.25 -42.30 -8.50
CA LYS A 854 62.31 -43.07 -7.85
C LYS A 854 63.67 -42.66 -8.43
N TYR A 855 64.67 -42.47 -7.59
CA TYR A 855 65.99 -41.97 -7.98
C TYR A 855 67.11 -42.65 -7.19
N GLY A 856 68.27 -42.85 -7.83
CA GLY A 856 69.42 -43.49 -7.23
C GLY A 856 70.58 -43.73 -8.19
N ASN A 857 71.42 -44.71 -7.86
CA ASN A 857 72.62 -45.14 -8.58
C ASN A 857 72.57 -46.67 -8.79
N LYS A 858 72.94 -47.20 -9.96
CA LYS A 858 72.74 -48.62 -10.32
C LYS A 858 74.00 -49.47 -10.31
#